data_AF-A0A372EZR8-F1
#
_entry.id   AF-A0A372EZR8-F1
#
_cell.length_a   1.000
_cell.length_b   1.000
_cell.length_c   1.000
_cell.angle_alpha   90.00
_cell.angle_beta   90.00
_cell.angle_gamma   90.00
#
_symmetry.space_group_name_H-M   'P 1'
#
loop_
_entity.id
_entity.type
_entity.pdbx_description
1 polymer ?
#
loop_
_entity_poly.entity_id
_entity_poly.type
_entity_poly.pdbx_seq_one_letter_code
_entity_poly.pdbx_strand_id
1 'polypeptide(L)'
;MRISRSNLNRRGFLTAGAASVAAFTSILSFRANASAAAGELLMVPAEPNPAGQLERLFVLKGDPLAGPIERIVTEEGNPVPAPALEPGTRRVLRLMHFNDMHNHITDMHGKKGDTHRMAQIVQKANAARAAAGEDEIVLLLSGGDDHTGSVFDELLGWAPEEYVADAGYRVNSAAGVDLAVLGNHEFDRGAEMLRIGIEKDAKFPVLTANVHGSAHLERDRDYVAAAVGEVKGLRIGFVGLTTQVDTRVGQPDDPGMNVASPVRAIENVMPALAEVSDVVVILSHCGYGTGQSRSGKAGAARMIGEGDFDIAAAAGALTDKPVVLIGGHSHDPLNGEGLNPDNVIDGVLMTQAEANGKYLGEIAMSVAAEQGRKAWFTHVGLHPVKPRDKRVEADDPKFDTLEQPGDYDAAFEAAHVDPLREALKGKLAETIGMVTAGAAVSTKTVMAERYGRENALLNFMNDALVARSADFPNGAVDLALFNATAILSGVAEGPLSFGQWYDVMPYADQVHVAEMTGAQIRDMVQSNAKRIVRAEEEAGLDLNGFVSRGFLHFSEALRYRIVPGASAAEARAEEITLKGQPIEEVLEQSFRVAINTYIRLGAFSEAWNGQAIGAGVPGEIKGMDLRGLDYKDTGLVYRNEIIAYIRAHGGISAEAGARLDGRLAVG
;
A
#
# COMPACT_ATOMS: atom_id res chain seq x y z
N MET A 1 28.40 -38.41 5.30
CA MET A 1 29.36 -38.11 6.39
C MET A 1 28.79 -36.91 7.14
N ARG A 2 28.44 -37.08 8.41
CA ARG A 2 27.63 -36.14 9.21
C ARG A 2 28.34 -34.79 9.37
N ILE A 3 27.71 -33.70 8.95
CA ILE A 3 28.12 -32.33 9.26
C ILE A 3 27.24 -31.84 10.42
N SER A 4 27.93 -31.42 11.48
CA SER A 4 27.43 -30.97 12.77
C SER A 4 26.60 -29.68 12.63
N ARG A 5 25.35 -29.70 13.09
CA ARG A 5 24.56 -28.50 13.36
C ARG A 5 25.06 -27.89 14.67
N SER A 6 25.74 -26.75 14.62
CA SER A 6 26.07 -25.97 15.81
C SER A 6 24.81 -25.25 16.29
N ASN A 7 24.20 -25.79 17.34
CA ASN A 7 23.25 -25.06 18.17
C ASN A 7 23.99 -23.85 18.80
N LEU A 8 23.67 -22.64 18.36
CA LEU A 8 24.02 -21.42 19.08
C LEU A 8 23.26 -21.43 20.41
N ASN A 9 23.98 -21.81 21.47
CA ASN A 9 23.47 -21.84 22.83
C ASN A 9 23.52 -20.40 23.40
N ARG A 10 22.58 -20.02 24.28
CA ARG A 10 22.45 -18.71 24.98
C ARG A 10 23.73 -18.13 25.60
N ARG A 11 24.83 -18.89 25.64
CA ARG A 11 26.14 -18.48 26.16
C ARG A 11 26.97 -17.59 25.22
N GLY A 12 26.67 -17.54 23.92
CA GLY A 12 27.37 -16.63 22.99
C GLY A 12 27.07 -15.15 23.23
N PHE A 13 25.93 -14.84 23.84
CA PHE A 13 25.47 -13.47 24.14
C PHE A 13 26.14 -12.84 25.37
N LEU A 14 26.79 -13.64 26.22
CA LEU A 14 27.26 -13.23 27.57
C LEU A 14 28.78 -13.13 27.71
N THR A 15 29.54 -13.24 26.62
CA THR A 15 31.01 -13.21 26.66
C THR A 15 31.60 -12.22 25.67
N ALA A 16 31.30 -10.94 25.87
CA ALA A 16 32.19 -9.83 25.54
C ALA A 16 32.19 -8.90 26.75
N GLY A 17 33.39 -8.61 27.25
CA GLY A 17 33.64 -8.23 28.64
C GLY A 17 33.03 -6.90 29.07
N ALA A 18 32.60 -6.88 30.33
CA ALA A 18 32.55 -5.68 31.14
C ALA A 18 33.96 -5.07 31.27
N ALA A 19 34.36 -4.20 30.32
CA ALA A 19 35.56 -3.38 30.44
C ALA A 19 35.60 -2.22 29.41
N SER A 20 34.74 -1.22 29.58
CA SER A 20 35.10 0.20 29.43
C SER A 20 33.90 1.07 29.80
N VAL A 21 33.80 1.42 31.09
CA VAL A 21 32.92 2.46 31.61
C VAL A 21 33.50 3.83 31.21
N ALA A 22 33.56 4.12 29.91
CA ALA A 22 34.15 5.34 29.38
C ALA A 22 33.18 6.06 28.43
N ALA A 23 32.81 7.27 28.84
CA ALA A 23 31.95 8.26 28.18
C ALA A 23 30.49 7.82 27.94
N PHE A 24 29.69 7.71 29.01
CA PHE A 24 28.24 7.80 28.84
C PHE A 24 27.88 9.22 28.40
N THR A 25 27.29 9.33 27.21
CA THR A 25 26.53 10.51 26.79
C THR A 25 25.52 10.86 27.88
N SER A 26 25.26 12.14 28.15
CA SER A 26 24.26 12.57 29.15
C SER A 26 22.87 11.96 28.93
N ILE A 27 22.60 11.46 27.73
CA ILE A 27 21.34 10.83 27.33
C ILE A 27 21.20 9.38 27.83
N LEU A 28 22.26 8.57 27.98
CA LEU A 28 22.15 7.12 28.26
C LEU A 28 22.41 6.83 29.73
N SER A 29 21.50 6.12 30.40
CA SER A 29 21.66 5.76 31.82
C SER A 29 21.23 4.33 32.13
N PHE A 30 21.92 3.73 33.11
CA PHE A 30 21.65 2.39 33.61
C PHE A 30 20.88 2.47 34.92
N ARG A 31 19.86 1.64 35.08
CA ARG A 31 19.07 1.54 36.31
C ARG A 31 18.70 0.09 36.57
N ALA A 32 18.68 -0.32 37.84
CA ALA A 32 18.04 -1.56 38.24
C ALA A 32 16.50 -1.46 38.07
N ASN A 33 15.88 -2.49 37.50
CA ASN A 33 14.47 -2.54 37.09
C ASN A 33 14.06 -1.34 36.22
N ALA A 34 14.84 -1.07 35.17
CA ALA A 34 14.63 0.06 34.28
C ALA A 34 13.27 -0.01 33.57
N SER A 35 12.54 1.09 33.64
CA SER A 35 11.30 1.34 32.91
C SER A 35 11.35 2.75 32.34
N ALA A 36 10.71 2.97 31.19
CA ALA A 36 10.58 4.30 30.62
C ALA A 36 9.58 5.16 31.45
N ALA A 37 10.01 6.33 31.90
CA ALA A 37 9.12 7.39 32.38
C ALA A 37 8.76 8.35 31.24
N ALA A 38 7.88 9.32 31.49
CA ALA A 38 7.64 10.41 30.53
C ALA A 38 8.95 11.16 30.24
N GLY A 39 9.23 11.42 28.96
CA GLY A 39 10.51 11.99 28.50
C GLY A 39 11.67 10.99 28.44
N GLU A 40 11.42 9.70 28.65
CA GLU A 40 12.42 8.64 28.56
C GLU A 40 12.01 7.54 27.58
N LEU A 41 12.98 6.88 26.95
CA LEU A 41 12.79 5.61 26.26
C LEU A 41 13.64 4.51 26.91
N LEU A 42 13.09 3.31 27.06
CA LEU A 42 13.76 2.13 27.56
C LEU A 42 14.40 1.37 26.40
N MET A 43 15.73 1.32 26.37
CA MET A 43 16.49 0.50 25.45
C MET A 43 16.53 -0.95 25.93
N VAL A 44 16.00 -1.86 25.10
CA VAL A 44 15.96 -3.31 25.38
C VAL A 44 16.63 -4.07 24.22
N PRO A 45 17.55 -5.01 24.50
CA PRO A 45 18.08 -5.90 23.47
C PRO A 45 16.95 -6.70 22.80
N ALA A 46 17.02 -6.82 21.48
CA ALA A 46 16.08 -7.59 20.68
C ALA A 46 16.84 -8.54 19.74
N GLU A 47 16.16 -9.58 19.28
CA GLU A 47 16.72 -10.49 18.27
C GLU A 47 16.61 -9.83 16.89
N PRO A 48 17.71 -9.67 16.14
CA PRO A 48 17.66 -9.30 14.74
C PRO A 48 16.93 -10.36 13.91
N ASN A 49 16.47 -9.98 12.70
CA ASN A 49 16.01 -10.96 11.74
C ASN A 49 17.14 -11.98 11.47
N PRO A 50 16.91 -13.29 11.66
CA PRO A 50 17.93 -14.32 11.40
C PRO A 50 18.45 -14.36 9.97
N ALA A 51 17.67 -13.87 8.99
CA ALA A 51 18.08 -13.73 7.59
C ALA A 51 18.62 -12.32 7.26
N GLY A 52 18.53 -11.38 8.21
CA GLY A 52 19.04 -10.02 8.10
C GLY A 52 20.56 -9.96 8.27
N GLN A 53 21.08 -8.73 8.43
CA GLN A 53 22.53 -8.47 8.50
C GLN A 53 22.96 -7.77 9.81
N LEU A 54 22.02 -7.33 10.65
CA LEU A 54 22.34 -6.77 11.95
C LEU A 54 22.93 -7.84 12.89
N GLU A 55 24.05 -7.52 13.55
CA GLU A 55 24.72 -8.39 14.54
C GLU A 55 24.07 -8.25 15.91
N ARG A 56 23.71 -7.02 16.27
CA ARG A 56 22.98 -6.68 17.50
C ARG A 56 21.85 -5.71 17.17
N LEU A 57 20.76 -5.81 17.90
CA LEU A 57 19.61 -4.95 17.76
C LEU A 57 19.09 -4.56 19.15
N PHE A 58 18.71 -3.30 19.28
CA PHE A 58 18.14 -2.75 20.50
C PHE A 58 16.88 -1.98 20.12
N VAL A 59 15.74 -2.31 20.71
CA VAL A 59 14.50 -1.56 20.50
C VAL A 59 14.33 -0.51 21.59
N LEU A 60 13.75 0.64 21.24
CA LEU A 60 13.46 1.73 22.17
C LEU A 60 11.97 1.73 22.49
N LYS A 61 11.66 1.36 23.74
CA LYS A 61 10.30 1.22 24.27
C LYS A 61 9.88 2.47 25.05
N GLY A 62 8.61 2.86 24.97
CA GLY A 62 8.04 4.00 25.69
C GLY A 62 7.14 4.87 24.81
N ASP A 63 6.67 5.98 25.35
CA ASP A 63 5.78 6.89 24.63
C ASP A 63 6.53 8.10 24.04
N PRO A 64 6.88 8.08 22.74
CA PRO A 64 7.50 9.23 22.07
C PRO A 64 6.57 10.44 21.93
N LEU A 65 5.26 10.30 22.18
CA LEU A 65 4.30 11.40 22.09
C LEU A 65 4.08 12.10 23.43
N ALA A 66 4.56 11.54 24.55
CA ALA A 66 4.43 12.13 25.88
C ALA A 66 5.21 13.45 26.04
N GLY A 67 6.20 13.70 25.18
CA GLY A 67 7.03 14.91 25.16
C GLY A 67 8.42 14.63 24.58
N PRO A 68 9.30 15.64 24.54
CA PRO A 68 10.68 15.45 24.10
C PRO A 68 11.40 14.36 24.89
N ILE A 69 12.11 13.48 24.20
CA ILE A 69 12.89 12.42 24.85
C ILE A 69 14.23 13.00 25.26
N GLU A 70 14.44 13.13 26.57
CA GLU A 70 15.66 13.69 27.16
C GLU A 70 16.64 12.59 27.57
N ARG A 71 16.17 11.35 27.68
CA ARG A 71 16.96 10.23 28.21
C ARG A 71 16.60 8.89 27.59
N ILE A 72 17.60 8.06 27.36
CA ILE A 72 17.47 6.63 27.13
C ILE A 72 17.92 5.90 28.39
N VAL A 73 17.07 5.04 28.91
CA VAL A 73 17.34 4.21 30.10
C VAL A 73 17.51 2.76 29.68
N THR A 74 18.33 2.00 30.38
CA THR A 74 18.44 0.55 30.19
C THR A 74 18.70 -0.15 31.51
N GLU A 75 18.37 -1.45 31.56
CA GLU A 75 18.60 -2.28 32.74
C GLU A 75 20.10 -2.41 33.02
N GLU A 76 20.49 -2.37 34.29
CA GLU A 76 21.86 -2.68 34.70
C GLU A 76 22.29 -4.06 34.18
N GLY A 77 23.42 -4.10 33.46
CA GLY A 77 23.94 -5.33 32.86
C GLY A 77 23.40 -5.65 31.46
N ASN A 78 22.42 -4.88 30.95
CA ASN A 78 22.08 -4.98 29.54
C ASN A 78 23.27 -4.53 28.67
N PRO A 79 23.53 -5.22 27.54
CA PRO A 79 24.40 -4.66 26.54
C PRO A 79 23.77 -3.36 26.00
N VAL A 80 24.62 -2.43 25.63
CA VAL A 80 24.25 -1.23 24.88
C VAL A 80 25.09 -1.18 23.61
N PRO A 81 24.68 -0.40 22.59
CA PRO A 81 25.53 -0.10 21.45
C PRO A 81 26.89 0.43 21.94
N ALA A 82 27.99 -0.21 21.54
CA ALA A 82 29.31 0.07 22.11
C ALA A 82 30.46 -0.17 21.12
N PRO A 83 31.52 0.67 21.10
CA PRO A 83 31.55 2.12 21.28
C PRO A 83 31.23 2.86 19.96
N ALA A 84 31.34 4.20 19.94
CA ALA A 84 31.34 4.96 18.69
C ALA A 84 32.41 4.44 17.73
N LEU A 85 32.15 4.56 16.43
CA LEU A 85 33.11 4.17 15.39
C LEU A 85 34.51 4.74 15.72
N GLU A 86 35.53 3.89 15.81
CA GLU A 86 36.88 4.31 16.24
C GLU A 86 37.42 5.44 15.35
N PRO A 87 38.08 6.48 15.89
CA PRO A 87 38.62 7.57 15.08
C PRO A 87 39.49 7.07 13.91
N GLY A 88 39.20 7.58 12.71
CA GLY A 88 39.88 7.17 11.47
C GLY A 88 39.34 5.89 10.81
N THR A 89 38.39 5.19 11.43
CA THR A 89 37.68 4.09 10.76
C THR A 89 36.60 4.63 9.81
N ARG A 90 36.34 3.83 8.78
CA ARG A 90 35.34 4.13 7.75
C ARG A 90 34.53 2.87 7.49
N ARG A 91 33.22 3.02 7.32
CA ARG A 91 32.31 1.96 6.91
C ARG A 91 31.53 2.42 5.69
N VAL A 92 31.29 1.50 4.77
CA VAL A 92 30.31 1.73 3.71
C VAL A 92 29.00 1.15 4.21
N LEU A 93 27.99 1.99 4.40
CA LEU A 93 26.63 1.56 4.67
C LEU A 93 25.85 1.60 3.35
N ARG A 94 25.41 0.44 2.90
CA ARG A 94 24.51 0.27 1.77
C ARG A 94 23.12 -0.06 2.30
N LEU A 95 22.18 0.85 2.09
CA LEU A 95 20.78 0.68 2.42
C LEU A 95 20.05 0.33 1.13
N MET A 96 19.61 -0.92 1.03
CA MET A 96 18.70 -1.35 -0.03
C MET A 96 17.28 -1.26 0.51
N HIS A 97 16.35 -0.74 -0.27
CA HIS A 97 14.98 -0.55 0.21
C HIS A 97 13.93 -0.73 -0.88
N PHE A 98 12.73 -1.08 -0.45
CA PHE A 98 11.52 -1.00 -1.23
C PHE A 98 10.41 -0.43 -0.34
N ASN A 99 9.31 -0.01 -0.94
CA ASN A 99 8.14 0.53 -0.29
C ASN A 99 6.92 0.23 -1.15
N ASP A 100 5.73 0.28 -0.55
CA ASP A 100 4.45 0.16 -1.26
C ASP A 100 4.40 -1.11 -2.11
N MET A 101 4.84 -2.24 -1.54
CA MET A 101 4.81 -3.52 -2.25
C MET A 101 3.37 -3.91 -2.58
N HIS A 102 2.38 -3.53 -1.75
CA HIS A 102 0.96 -3.82 -1.95
C HIS A 102 0.74 -5.31 -2.26
N ASN A 103 1.49 -6.17 -1.56
CA ASN A 103 1.56 -7.62 -1.76
C ASN A 103 1.84 -8.08 -3.22
N HIS A 104 2.41 -7.24 -4.08
CA HIS A 104 2.96 -7.63 -5.39
C HIS A 104 4.27 -8.42 -5.23
N ILE A 105 4.19 -9.56 -4.53
CA ILE A 105 5.30 -10.49 -4.29
C ILE A 105 5.68 -11.18 -5.60
N THR A 106 4.67 -11.77 -6.24
CA THR A 106 4.73 -12.35 -7.59
C THR A 106 3.44 -12.01 -8.34
N ASP A 107 3.55 -11.30 -9.46
CA ASP A 107 2.39 -10.98 -10.30
C ASP A 107 2.05 -12.19 -11.17
N MET A 108 0.92 -12.84 -10.90
CA MET A 108 0.49 -14.02 -11.64
C MET A 108 -0.20 -13.64 -12.95
N HIS A 109 0.24 -14.20 -14.08
CA HIS A 109 -0.36 -13.91 -15.39
C HIS A 109 -0.32 -15.09 -16.36
N GLY A 110 -1.49 -15.65 -16.70
CA GLY A 110 -1.56 -16.87 -17.54
C GLY A 110 -0.89 -16.77 -18.93
N LYS A 111 -1.15 -15.68 -19.67
CA LYS A 111 -0.58 -15.47 -21.02
C LYS A 111 0.89 -15.01 -21.03
N LYS A 112 1.24 -14.01 -20.21
CA LYS A 112 2.60 -13.44 -20.15
C LYS A 112 3.58 -14.27 -19.33
N GLY A 113 3.09 -15.12 -18.43
CA GLY A 113 3.91 -15.73 -17.39
C GLY A 113 4.02 -14.80 -16.17
N ASP A 114 4.43 -15.37 -15.05
CA ASP A 114 4.48 -14.66 -13.78
C ASP A 114 5.71 -13.77 -13.69
N THR A 115 5.59 -12.62 -13.03
CA THR A 115 6.72 -11.73 -12.70
C THR A 115 7.10 -11.91 -11.24
N HIS A 116 8.30 -12.42 -10.97
CA HIS A 116 8.77 -12.83 -9.63
C HIS A 116 9.42 -11.67 -8.88
N ARG A 117 8.66 -10.62 -8.57
CA ARG A 117 9.19 -9.33 -8.12
C ARG A 117 10.09 -9.44 -6.90
N MET A 118 9.61 -10.08 -5.84
CA MET A 118 10.38 -10.20 -4.61
C MET A 118 11.60 -11.10 -4.79
N ALA A 119 11.52 -12.18 -5.57
CA ALA A 119 12.67 -13.02 -5.86
C ALA A 119 13.76 -12.31 -6.67
N GLN A 120 13.41 -11.35 -7.54
CA GLN A 120 14.39 -10.47 -8.20
C GLN A 120 15.05 -9.50 -7.20
N ILE A 121 14.27 -8.91 -6.29
CA ILE A 121 14.79 -8.03 -5.22
C ILE A 121 15.77 -8.80 -4.32
N VAL A 122 15.36 -9.98 -3.86
CA VAL A 122 16.19 -10.86 -3.02
C VAL A 122 17.47 -11.27 -3.72
N GLN A 123 17.42 -11.61 -5.01
CA GLN A 123 18.62 -11.96 -5.76
C GLN A 123 19.63 -10.80 -5.78
N LYS A 124 19.16 -9.58 -6.05
CA LYS A 124 20.01 -8.37 -6.07
C LYS A 124 20.58 -8.07 -4.68
N ALA A 125 19.75 -8.14 -3.64
CA ALA A 125 20.18 -7.90 -2.26
C ALA A 125 21.22 -8.93 -1.79
N ASN A 126 21.00 -10.21 -2.08
CA ASN A 126 21.94 -11.27 -1.74
C ASN A 126 23.23 -11.19 -2.56
N ALA A 127 23.16 -10.77 -3.83
CA ALA A 127 24.36 -10.50 -4.62
C ALA A 127 25.18 -9.34 -4.04
N ALA A 128 24.53 -8.26 -3.59
CA ALA A 128 25.19 -7.14 -2.93
C ALA A 128 25.83 -7.58 -1.60
N ARG A 129 25.11 -8.34 -0.76
CA ARG A 129 25.64 -8.91 0.49
C ARG A 129 26.85 -9.82 0.25
N ALA A 130 26.80 -10.68 -0.78
CA ALA A 130 27.90 -11.58 -1.12
C ALA A 130 29.13 -10.85 -1.70
N ALA A 131 28.92 -9.72 -2.38
CA ALA A 131 30.00 -8.89 -2.93
C ALA A 131 30.58 -7.88 -1.93
N ALA A 132 29.90 -7.66 -0.80
CA ALA A 132 30.30 -6.67 0.20
C ALA A 132 31.68 -6.98 0.81
N GLY A 133 32.55 -5.96 0.85
CA GLY A 133 33.86 -6.06 1.51
C GLY A 133 33.77 -6.14 3.03
N GLU A 134 34.92 -6.34 3.69
CA GLU A 134 34.99 -6.41 5.17
C GLU A 134 34.41 -5.16 5.84
N ASP A 135 34.59 -3.96 5.26
CA ASP A 135 34.10 -2.70 5.80
C ASP A 135 32.72 -2.25 5.25
N GLU A 136 32.05 -3.08 4.44
CA GLU A 136 30.76 -2.76 3.82
C GLU A 136 29.59 -3.49 4.47
N ILE A 137 28.54 -2.75 4.81
CA ILE A 137 27.31 -3.22 5.45
C ILE A 137 26.20 -3.11 4.41
N VAL A 138 25.39 -4.16 4.23
CA VAL A 138 24.26 -4.14 3.29
C VAL A 138 22.97 -4.49 4.05
N LEU A 139 22.11 -3.51 4.29
CA LEU A 139 20.81 -3.72 4.93
C LEU A 139 19.69 -3.76 3.88
N LEU A 140 18.61 -4.48 4.18
CA LEU A 140 17.37 -4.44 3.40
C LEU A 140 16.24 -3.91 4.27
N LEU A 141 15.55 -2.87 3.83
CA LEU A 141 14.54 -2.15 4.62
C LEU A 141 13.21 -2.05 3.85
N SER A 142 12.09 -2.11 4.58
CA SER A 142 10.75 -1.85 4.03
C SER A 142 10.25 -0.47 4.46
N GLY A 143 9.78 0.32 3.50
CA GLY A 143 9.14 1.61 3.68
C GLY A 143 7.64 1.55 4.00
N GLY A 144 7.08 0.38 4.30
CA GLY A 144 5.65 0.20 4.63
C GLY A 144 4.76 0.01 3.40
N ASP A 145 3.46 -0.17 3.64
CA ASP A 145 2.48 -0.66 2.64
C ASP A 145 2.95 -1.96 1.96
N ASP A 146 3.37 -2.91 2.79
CA ASP A 146 3.54 -4.31 2.39
C ASP A 146 2.16 -4.96 2.12
N HIS A 147 1.09 -4.44 2.72
CA HIS A 147 -0.34 -4.63 2.39
C HIS A 147 -0.86 -3.37 1.69
N THR A 148 -1.98 -3.28 0.95
CA THR A 148 -2.97 -4.22 0.42
C THR A 148 -3.14 -3.84 -1.06
N GLY A 149 -3.04 -4.78 -1.97
CA GLY A 149 -3.28 -4.49 -3.39
C GLY A 149 -3.19 -5.69 -4.34
N SER A 150 -3.05 -6.91 -3.81
CA SER A 150 -2.92 -8.12 -4.62
C SER A 150 -3.73 -9.27 -4.02
N VAL A 151 -3.89 -10.35 -4.78
CA VAL A 151 -4.65 -11.51 -4.30
C VAL A 151 -4.05 -12.17 -3.05
N PHE A 152 -2.76 -11.94 -2.76
CA PHE A 152 -2.11 -12.44 -1.54
C PHE A 152 -2.69 -11.84 -0.26
N ASP A 153 -3.37 -10.69 -0.33
CA ASP A 153 -4.07 -10.07 0.80
C ASP A 153 -5.12 -11.02 1.40
N GLU A 154 -5.68 -11.92 0.58
CA GLU A 154 -6.71 -12.86 1.03
C GLU A 154 -6.18 -13.97 1.94
N LEU A 155 -4.86 -14.13 2.05
CA LEU A 155 -4.26 -15.01 3.05
C LEU A 155 -4.25 -14.39 4.46
N LEU A 156 -4.27 -13.06 4.57
CA LEU A 156 -4.33 -12.39 5.86
C LEU A 156 -5.71 -12.62 6.48
N GLY A 157 -6.77 -12.58 5.65
CA GLY A 157 -8.15 -12.77 6.08
C GLY A 157 -8.80 -11.48 6.57
N TRP A 158 -10.07 -11.58 6.98
CA TRP A 158 -10.85 -10.47 7.56
C TRP A 158 -11.20 -10.69 9.04
N ALA A 159 -10.91 -11.88 9.56
CA ALA A 159 -11.11 -12.26 10.94
C ALA A 159 -10.01 -13.25 11.37
N PRO A 160 -9.68 -13.34 12.67
CA PRO A 160 -8.61 -14.21 13.16
C PRO A 160 -8.71 -15.67 12.72
N GLU A 161 -9.92 -16.21 12.59
CA GLU A 161 -10.19 -17.57 12.12
C GLU A 161 -9.93 -17.79 10.63
N GLU A 162 -9.90 -16.72 9.83
CA GLU A 162 -9.58 -16.79 8.40
C GLU A 162 -8.07 -16.69 8.12
N TYR A 163 -7.27 -16.35 9.13
CA TYR A 163 -5.86 -16.10 8.97
C TYR A 163 -5.10 -17.36 8.50
N VAL A 164 -4.37 -17.20 7.40
CA VAL A 164 -3.44 -18.21 6.85
C VAL A 164 -2.01 -17.64 6.85
N ALA A 165 -1.86 -16.41 6.38
CA ALA A 165 -0.57 -15.76 6.24
C ALA A 165 -0.68 -14.25 6.12
N ASP A 166 0.21 -13.55 6.79
CA ASP A 166 0.69 -12.27 6.29
C ASP A 166 1.75 -12.55 5.23
N ALA A 167 1.33 -12.51 3.96
CA ALA A 167 2.19 -12.87 2.84
C ALA A 167 3.41 -11.95 2.74
N GLY A 168 3.20 -10.64 2.86
CA GLY A 168 4.25 -9.62 2.81
C GLY A 168 5.29 -9.84 3.92
N TYR A 169 4.88 -9.86 5.19
CA TYR A 169 5.81 -10.04 6.30
C TYR A 169 6.51 -11.38 6.30
N ARG A 170 5.84 -12.46 5.86
CA ARG A 170 6.49 -13.77 5.79
C ARG A 170 7.62 -13.80 4.76
N VAL A 171 7.39 -13.21 3.60
CA VAL A 171 8.40 -13.15 2.54
C VAL A 171 9.48 -12.13 2.89
N ASN A 172 9.13 -10.97 3.49
CA ASN A 172 10.09 -9.98 4.00
C ASN A 172 11.02 -10.59 5.05
N SER A 173 10.47 -11.42 5.95
CA SER A 173 11.26 -12.14 6.95
C SER A 173 12.27 -13.07 6.30
N ALA A 174 11.85 -13.86 5.31
CA ALA A 174 12.73 -14.75 4.57
C ALA A 174 13.76 -14.01 3.71
N ALA A 175 13.40 -12.85 3.14
CA ALA A 175 14.27 -12.00 2.33
C ALA A 175 15.41 -11.36 3.17
N GLY A 176 15.28 -11.39 4.49
CA GLY A 176 16.21 -10.74 5.39
C GLY A 176 15.98 -9.24 5.45
N VAL A 177 14.73 -8.79 5.44
CA VAL A 177 14.40 -7.40 5.81
C VAL A 177 14.80 -7.19 7.26
N ASP A 178 15.62 -6.17 7.52
CA ASP A 178 16.17 -5.88 8.84
C ASP A 178 15.14 -5.16 9.71
N LEU A 179 14.43 -4.17 9.16
CA LEU A 179 13.34 -3.40 9.79
C LEU A 179 12.31 -2.96 8.76
N ALA A 180 11.08 -2.73 9.21
CA ALA A 180 9.98 -2.16 8.42
C ALA A 180 9.28 -1.02 9.19
N VAL A 181 8.62 -0.12 8.48
CA VAL A 181 7.69 0.87 9.06
C VAL A 181 6.24 0.48 8.75
N LEU A 182 5.29 0.78 9.65
CA LEU A 182 3.87 0.68 9.33
C LEU A 182 3.47 1.81 8.38
N GLY A 183 2.94 1.47 7.22
CA GLY A 183 2.18 2.33 6.34
C GLY A 183 0.69 2.36 6.67
N ASN A 184 -0.09 2.99 5.80
CA ASN A 184 -1.51 3.16 6.01
C ASN A 184 -2.29 1.88 5.68
N HIS A 185 -1.87 1.13 4.67
CA HIS A 185 -2.57 -0.06 4.20
C HIS A 185 -2.33 -1.31 5.06
N GLU A 186 -1.37 -1.29 5.99
CA GLU A 186 -1.27 -2.29 7.06
C GLU A 186 -2.54 -2.33 7.94
N PHE A 187 -3.34 -1.25 7.98
CA PHE A 187 -4.54 -1.15 8.79
C PHE A 187 -5.85 -1.49 8.04
N ASP A 188 -5.78 -1.82 6.74
CA ASP A 188 -6.96 -2.06 5.90
C ASP A 188 -7.84 -3.21 6.44
N ARG A 189 -7.19 -4.29 6.90
CA ARG A 189 -7.85 -5.45 7.51
C ARG A 189 -8.15 -5.29 9.00
N GLY A 190 -7.90 -4.10 9.57
CA GLY A 190 -8.07 -3.80 10.99
C GLY A 190 -6.85 -4.13 11.84
N ALA A 191 -6.72 -3.43 12.98
CA ALA A 191 -5.56 -3.51 13.86
C ALA A 191 -5.37 -4.90 14.51
N GLU A 192 -6.46 -5.66 14.72
CA GLU A 192 -6.38 -7.03 15.22
C GLU A 192 -5.68 -7.96 14.23
N MET A 193 -6.04 -7.89 12.95
CA MET A 193 -5.42 -8.69 11.89
C MET A 193 -3.96 -8.31 11.68
N LEU A 194 -3.64 -7.01 11.72
CA LEU A 194 -2.26 -6.53 11.68
C LEU A 194 -1.43 -7.10 12.84
N ARG A 195 -1.95 -7.08 14.07
CA ARG A 195 -1.27 -7.68 15.23
C ARG A 195 -0.98 -9.17 14.99
N ILE A 196 -1.94 -9.93 14.46
CA ILE A 196 -1.76 -11.35 14.16
C ILE A 196 -0.67 -11.54 13.10
N GLY A 197 -0.68 -10.75 12.04
CA GLY A 197 0.35 -10.79 10.99
C GLY A 197 1.75 -10.54 11.55
N ILE A 198 1.91 -9.49 12.37
CA ILE A 198 3.16 -9.19 13.07
C ILE A 198 3.59 -10.38 13.94
N GLU A 199 2.71 -10.88 14.82
CA GLU A 199 3.03 -11.96 15.76
C GLU A 199 3.51 -13.23 15.06
N LYS A 200 2.88 -13.59 13.95
CA LYS A 200 3.13 -14.86 13.27
C LYS A 200 4.28 -14.76 12.26
N ASP A 201 4.37 -13.67 11.52
CA ASP A 201 5.17 -13.61 10.29
C ASP A 201 6.29 -12.58 10.26
N ALA A 202 6.22 -11.52 11.07
CA ALA A 202 7.34 -10.60 11.19
C ALA A 202 8.44 -11.24 12.06
N LYS A 203 9.64 -11.39 11.50
CA LYS A 203 10.88 -11.79 12.22
C LYS A 203 11.83 -10.61 12.37
N PHE A 204 11.34 -9.41 12.13
CA PHE A 204 12.02 -8.13 12.24
C PHE A 204 11.14 -7.16 13.05
N PRO A 205 11.70 -6.12 13.67
CA PRO A 205 10.92 -5.06 14.28
C PRO A 205 10.13 -4.28 13.25
N VAL A 206 8.87 -4.01 13.59
CA VAL A 206 8.00 -3.09 12.87
C VAL A 206 7.96 -1.77 13.65
N LEU A 207 8.21 -0.67 12.95
CA LEU A 207 8.41 0.64 13.56
C LEU A 207 7.24 1.59 13.29
N THR A 208 6.83 2.35 14.30
CA THR A 208 6.11 3.62 14.15
C THR A 208 6.11 4.38 15.48
N ALA A 209 6.48 5.65 15.43
CA ALA A 209 6.52 6.51 16.61
C ALA A 209 5.19 7.24 16.87
N ASN A 210 4.31 7.33 15.88
CA ASN A 210 3.15 8.22 15.94
C ASN A 210 1.79 7.51 15.89
N VAL A 211 1.72 6.19 15.68
CA VAL A 211 0.49 5.41 15.93
C VAL A 211 0.26 5.26 17.43
N HIS A 212 -0.99 5.39 17.89
CA HIS A 212 -1.35 5.20 19.30
C HIS A 212 -2.84 4.88 19.50
N GLY A 213 -3.19 4.48 20.74
CA GLY A 213 -4.59 4.41 21.20
C GLY A 213 -5.40 3.21 20.72
N SER A 214 -4.80 2.30 19.95
CA SER A 214 -5.48 1.08 19.50
C SER A 214 -5.85 0.15 20.66
N ALA A 215 -7.05 -0.41 20.59
CA ALA A 215 -7.51 -1.46 21.50
C ALA A 215 -6.89 -2.84 21.19
N HIS A 216 -6.43 -3.04 19.96
CA HIS A 216 -5.92 -4.33 19.48
C HIS A 216 -4.41 -4.35 19.31
N LEU A 217 -3.77 -3.21 19.03
CA LEU A 217 -2.33 -3.09 18.78
C LEU A 217 -1.63 -2.31 19.90
N GLU A 218 -0.70 -2.97 20.59
CA GLU A 218 -0.01 -2.42 21.76
C GLU A 218 1.43 -1.99 21.41
N ARG A 219 1.74 -0.71 21.67
CA ARG A 219 3.12 -0.20 21.58
C ARG A 219 4.02 -0.95 22.55
N ASP A 220 5.28 -1.15 22.17
CA ASP A 220 6.32 -1.87 22.92
C ASP A 220 6.16 -3.40 23.00
N ARG A 221 5.04 -3.92 22.51
CA ARG A 221 4.77 -5.35 22.32
C ARG A 221 4.72 -5.71 20.84
N ASP A 222 3.86 -5.04 20.09
CA ASP A 222 3.58 -5.38 18.68
C ASP A 222 4.40 -4.50 17.72
N TYR A 223 4.66 -3.24 18.08
CA TYR A 223 5.53 -2.32 17.35
C TYR A 223 6.31 -1.44 18.32
N VAL A 224 7.36 -0.77 17.83
CA VAL A 224 8.17 0.17 18.64
C VAL A 224 8.40 1.48 17.89
N ALA A 225 8.70 2.56 18.61
CA ALA A 225 8.91 3.87 17.98
C ALA A 225 10.21 3.93 17.16
N ALA A 226 11.27 3.38 17.74
CA ALA A 226 12.62 3.46 17.23
C ALA A 226 13.45 2.24 17.64
N ALA A 227 14.56 2.04 16.95
CA ALA A 227 15.52 0.98 17.24
C ALA A 227 16.95 1.46 16.95
N VAL A 228 17.93 0.75 17.48
CA VAL A 228 19.36 0.92 17.17
C VAL A 228 19.91 -0.44 16.75
N GLY A 229 20.37 -0.53 15.51
CA GLY A 229 21.10 -1.68 15.00
C GLY A 229 22.61 -1.48 15.11
N GLU A 230 23.34 -2.56 15.33
CA GLU A 230 24.80 -2.55 15.28
C GLU A 230 25.30 -3.67 14.36
N VAL A 231 26.25 -3.33 13.50
CA VAL A 231 26.88 -4.25 12.56
C VAL A 231 28.26 -3.70 12.17
N LYS A 232 29.29 -4.55 12.21
CA LYS A 232 30.69 -4.15 11.91
C LYS A 232 31.17 -2.92 12.71
N GLY A 233 30.64 -2.74 13.92
CA GLY A 233 30.94 -1.61 14.81
C GLY A 233 30.26 -0.27 14.45
N LEU A 234 29.40 -0.23 13.42
CA LEU A 234 28.60 0.96 13.10
C LEU A 234 27.26 0.90 13.84
N ARG A 235 26.86 1.99 14.51
CA ARG A 235 25.56 2.13 15.16
C ARG A 235 24.60 2.88 14.25
N ILE A 236 23.46 2.26 13.94
CA ILE A 236 22.46 2.79 13.02
C ILE A 236 21.16 2.98 13.80
N GLY A 237 20.75 4.22 13.98
CA GLY A 237 19.45 4.55 14.57
C GLY A 237 18.35 4.46 13.53
N PHE A 238 17.21 3.90 13.89
CA PHE A 238 16.03 3.78 13.05
C PHE A 238 14.82 4.37 13.76
N VAL A 239 13.98 5.11 13.05
CA VAL A 239 12.70 5.63 13.57
C VAL A 239 11.64 5.49 12.47
N GLY A 240 10.46 4.99 12.86
CA GLY A 240 9.33 4.80 11.95
C GLY A 240 8.30 5.91 12.08
N LEU A 241 7.71 6.35 10.97
CA LEU A 241 6.65 7.36 10.95
C LEU A 241 5.55 6.94 9.96
N THR A 242 4.30 6.98 10.39
CA THR A 242 3.12 6.59 9.60
C THR A 242 2.28 7.81 9.27
N THR A 243 1.72 7.91 8.06
CA THR A 243 0.76 8.97 7.73
C THR A 243 -0.56 8.81 8.50
N GLN A 244 -1.19 9.93 8.87
CA GLN A 244 -2.60 9.89 9.28
C GLN A 244 -3.54 9.88 8.06
N VAL A 245 -3.07 10.40 6.92
CA VAL A 245 -3.84 10.43 5.68
C VAL A 245 -4.05 9.01 5.18
N ASP A 246 -5.28 8.68 4.79
CA ASP A 246 -5.70 7.36 4.29
C ASP A 246 -5.53 6.18 5.28
N THR A 247 -4.92 6.39 6.46
CA THR A 247 -4.90 5.39 7.53
C THR A 247 -6.29 5.21 8.13
N ARG A 248 -6.72 3.95 8.24
CA ARG A 248 -8.03 3.57 8.77
C ARG A 248 -8.09 3.70 10.30
N VAL A 249 -8.23 4.94 10.78
CA VAL A 249 -8.32 5.29 12.21
C VAL A 249 -9.77 5.28 12.73
N GLY A 250 -9.95 5.24 14.05
CA GLY A 250 -11.23 5.49 14.72
C GLY A 250 -12.40 4.57 14.32
N GLN A 251 -12.10 3.33 13.94
CA GLN A 251 -13.13 2.37 13.50
C GLN A 251 -14.06 1.96 14.66
N PRO A 252 -15.30 1.52 14.39
CA PRO A 252 -16.23 1.13 15.47
C PRO A 252 -15.70 0.07 16.44
N ASP A 253 -14.87 -0.85 15.96
CA ASP A 253 -14.19 -1.91 16.71
C ASP A 253 -12.85 -1.48 17.32
N ASP A 254 -12.32 -0.32 16.93
CA ASP A 254 -11.11 0.29 17.47
C ASP A 254 -11.18 1.84 17.51
N PRO A 255 -12.08 2.42 18.32
CA PRO A 255 -12.40 3.85 18.26
C PRO A 255 -11.29 4.76 18.81
N GLY A 256 -10.34 4.19 19.57
CA GLY A 256 -9.22 4.93 20.17
C GLY A 256 -7.99 5.02 19.27
N MET A 257 -7.89 4.16 18.25
CA MET A 257 -6.75 4.13 17.33
C MET A 257 -6.66 5.44 16.55
N ASN A 258 -5.48 6.06 16.58
CA ASN A 258 -5.19 7.28 15.86
C ASN A 258 -3.71 7.38 15.49
N VAL A 259 -3.40 8.33 14.61
CA VAL A 259 -2.03 8.66 14.19
C VAL A 259 -1.78 10.13 14.48
N ALA A 260 -0.76 10.41 15.28
CA ALA A 260 -0.33 11.76 15.62
C ALA A 260 0.58 12.37 14.53
N SER A 261 0.87 13.66 14.66
CA SER A 261 1.83 14.37 13.79
C SER A 261 3.18 13.62 13.71
N PRO A 262 3.65 13.23 12.51
CA PRO A 262 4.97 12.63 12.34
C PRO A 262 6.09 13.63 12.65
N VAL A 263 5.88 14.93 12.40
CA VAL A 263 6.82 16.01 12.75
C VAL A 263 7.02 16.08 14.27
N ARG A 264 5.92 16.09 15.04
CA ARG A 264 6.01 16.06 16.51
C ARG A 264 6.77 14.83 17.02
N ALA A 265 6.51 13.66 16.41
CA ALA A 265 7.17 12.42 16.83
C ALA A 265 8.67 12.45 16.55
N ILE A 266 9.09 12.93 15.37
CA ILE A 266 10.52 13.03 15.03
C ILE A 266 11.23 14.09 15.87
N GLU A 267 10.58 15.23 16.15
CA GLU A 267 11.11 16.26 17.04
C GLU A 267 11.39 15.72 18.46
N ASN A 268 10.53 14.84 18.95
CA ASN A 268 10.69 14.25 20.27
C ASN A 268 11.79 13.18 20.32
N VAL A 269 11.89 12.32 19.29
CA VAL A 269 12.75 11.12 19.31
C VAL A 269 14.16 11.40 18.78
N MET A 270 14.29 12.23 17.74
CA MET A 270 15.55 12.43 17.00
C MET A 270 16.72 12.83 17.91
N PRO A 271 16.60 13.80 18.84
CA PRO A 271 17.74 14.22 19.66
C PRO A 271 18.35 13.08 20.47
N ALA A 272 17.51 12.26 21.13
CA ALA A 272 17.99 11.14 21.93
C ALA A 272 18.50 9.96 21.08
N LEU A 273 17.80 9.66 19.98
CA LEU A 273 18.19 8.58 19.06
C LEU A 273 19.52 8.89 18.37
N ALA A 274 19.72 10.13 17.95
CA ALA A 274 20.95 10.57 17.31
C ALA A 274 22.14 10.32 18.24
N GLU A 275 22.09 10.69 19.52
CA GLU A 275 23.19 10.54 20.47
C GLU A 275 23.74 9.11 20.60
N VAL A 276 22.87 8.10 20.52
CA VAL A 276 23.25 6.67 20.59
C VAL A 276 23.57 6.04 19.23
N SER A 277 23.58 6.83 18.16
CA SER A 277 23.77 6.38 16.77
C SER A 277 24.95 7.07 16.10
N ASP A 278 25.52 6.48 15.05
CA ASP A 278 26.49 7.14 14.16
C ASP A 278 25.83 7.70 12.90
N VAL A 279 24.72 7.09 12.49
CA VAL A 279 23.84 7.51 11.39
C VAL A 279 22.39 7.21 11.79
N VAL A 280 21.45 8.04 11.35
CA VAL A 280 20.01 7.82 11.56
C VAL A 280 19.31 7.58 10.22
N VAL A 281 18.47 6.56 10.18
CA VAL A 281 17.59 6.22 9.07
C VAL A 281 16.16 6.46 9.52
N ILE A 282 15.49 7.40 8.88
CA ILE A 282 14.05 7.62 9.04
C ILE A 282 13.35 6.72 8.03
N LEU A 283 12.55 5.77 8.52
CA LEU A 283 11.61 5.03 7.69
C LEU A 283 10.28 5.77 7.76
N SER A 284 9.90 6.44 6.68
CA SER A 284 8.69 7.27 6.65
C SER A 284 7.70 6.72 5.64
N HIS A 285 6.46 6.53 6.08
CA HIS A 285 5.32 6.26 5.23
C HIS A 285 4.38 7.47 5.25
N CYS A 286 4.93 8.67 5.00
CA CYS A 286 4.21 9.95 5.06
C CYS A 286 4.00 10.62 3.69
N GLY A 287 4.70 10.16 2.66
CA GLY A 287 4.55 10.64 1.28
C GLY A 287 5.47 11.79 0.93
N TYR A 288 5.91 11.82 -0.32
CA TYR A 288 6.82 12.83 -0.84
C TYR A 288 6.11 14.17 -1.06
N GLY A 289 6.52 15.19 -0.30
CA GLY A 289 6.07 16.59 -0.43
C GLY A 289 5.60 17.22 0.89
N THR A 290 4.84 18.32 0.79
CA THR A 290 4.09 18.93 1.91
C THR A 290 2.64 19.21 1.50
N GLY A 291 1.66 18.92 2.37
CA GLY A 291 0.25 19.24 2.20
C GLY A 291 -0.47 18.46 1.10
N GLN A 292 -0.06 18.66 -0.16
CA GLN A 292 -0.55 17.94 -1.35
C GLN A 292 0.61 17.47 -2.23
N SER A 293 0.54 16.22 -2.70
CA SER A 293 1.46 15.66 -3.70
C SER A 293 0.71 15.28 -4.98
N ARG A 294 1.43 15.31 -6.11
CA ARG A 294 0.94 14.81 -7.40
C ARG A 294 1.69 13.52 -7.70
N SER A 295 1.26 12.43 -7.12
CA SER A 295 1.98 11.17 -7.22
C SER A 295 1.17 10.07 -7.94
N GLY A 296 1.88 9.13 -8.58
CA GLY A 296 1.32 8.08 -9.44
C GLY A 296 1.00 8.52 -10.89
N LYS A 297 0.77 7.54 -11.79
CA LYS A 297 0.40 7.73 -13.23
C LYS A 297 -0.77 8.70 -13.48
N ALA A 298 -1.49 9.01 -12.42
CA ALA A 298 -2.68 9.84 -12.31
C ALA A 298 -2.44 11.35 -12.30
N GLY A 299 -1.31 11.84 -11.76
CA GLY A 299 -1.05 13.28 -11.58
C GLY A 299 -2.12 14.05 -10.80
N ALA A 300 -3.02 13.38 -10.08
CA ALA A 300 -4.05 14.01 -9.25
C ALA A 300 -3.45 14.51 -7.94
N ALA A 301 -3.88 15.68 -7.45
CA ALA A 301 -3.47 16.17 -6.14
C ALA A 301 -4.05 15.24 -5.06
N ARG A 302 -3.18 14.49 -4.38
CA ARG A 302 -3.48 13.74 -3.16
C ARG A 302 -3.07 14.58 -1.97
N MET A 303 -3.91 14.65 -0.94
CA MET A 303 -3.48 15.18 0.35
C MET A 303 -2.42 14.24 0.91
N ILE A 304 -1.37 14.78 1.50
CA ILE A 304 -0.32 14.01 2.18
C ILE A 304 -0.13 14.47 3.64
N GLY A 305 -0.70 15.62 4.01
CA GLY A 305 -0.54 16.17 5.37
C GLY A 305 0.88 16.66 5.61
N GLU A 306 1.43 16.33 6.78
CA GLU A 306 2.85 16.55 7.10
C GLU A 306 3.69 15.42 6.46
N GLY A 307 4.26 15.72 5.29
CA GLY A 307 4.96 14.73 4.47
C GLY A 307 6.48 14.71 4.69
N ASP A 308 7.18 13.97 3.84
CA ASP A 308 8.64 13.74 3.94
C ASP A 308 9.45 15.05 4.00
N PHE A 309 8.96 16.13 3.39
CA PHE A 309 9.64 17.42 3.38
C PHE A 309 9.61 18.09 4.77
N ASP A 310 8.46 18.04 5.44
CA ASP A 310 8.28 18.60 6.78
C ASP A 310 9.12 17.80 7.80
N ILE A 311 9.12 16.47 7.65
CA ILE A 311 9.91 15.54 8.47
C ILE A 311 11.41 15.79 8.26
N ALA A 312 11.86 15.89 7.01
CA ALA A 312 13.27 16.13 6.68
C ALA A 312 13.76 17.47 7.22
N ALA A 313 12.97 18.54 7.10
CA ALA A 313 13.30 19.85 7.64
C ALA A 313 13.42 19.82 9.17
N ALA A 314 12.44 19.21 9.86
CA ALA A 314 12.46 19.06 11.31
C ALA A 314 13.66 18.23 11.79
N ALA A 315 13.87 17.05 11.22
CA ALA A 315 14.99 16.17 11.56
C ALA A 315 16.36 16.79 11.25
N GLY A 316 16.47 17.44 10.09
CA GLY A 316 17.68 18.08 9.60
C GLY A 316 18.22 19.12 10.57
N ALA A 317 17.34 19.88 11.22
CA ALA A 317 17.68 20.91 12.19
C ALA A 317 18.10 20.40 13.58
N LEU A 318 17.85 19.13 13.91
CA LEU A 318 18.00 18.59 15.27
C LEU A 318 19.33 17.88 15.54
N THR A 319 20.14 17.62 14.52
CA THR A 319 21.41 16.91 14.68
C THR A 319 22.40 17.23 13.57
N ASP A 320 23.70 17.17 13.84
CA ASP A 320 24.75 17.22 12.80
C ASP A 320 25.14 15.82 12.28
N LYS A 321 24.52 14.76 12.82
CA LYS A 321 24.77 13.39 12.37
C LYS A 321 24.21 13.16 10.95
N PRO A 322 24.77 12.22 10.19
CA PRO A 322 24.17 11.78 8.93
C PRO A 322 22.75 11.26 9.14
N VAL A 323 21.80 11.76 8.34
CA VAL A 323 20.39 11.35 8.35
C VAL A 323 19.94 11.08 6.92
N VAL A 324 19.30 9.94 6.69
CA VAL A 324 18.57 9.64 5.45
C VAL A 324 17.11 9.34 5.76
N LEU A 325 16.24 9.64 4.81
CA LEU A 325 14.83 9.31 4.83
C LEU A 325 14.51 8.35 3.68
N ILE A 326 13.96 7.20 4.03
CA ILE A 326 13.41 6.21 3.10
C ILE A 326 11.89 6.32 3.21
N GLY A 327 11.29 6.84 2.14
CA GLY A 327 9.87 7.18 2.03
C GLY A 327 9.00 6.05 1.48
N GLY A 328 7.69 6.28 1.47
CA GLY A 328 6.64 5.46 0.87
C GLY A 328 5.36 6.29 0.66
N HIS A 329 4.20 5.66 0.52
CA HIS A 329 2.83 6.24 0.42
C HIS A 329 2.52 6.93 -0.91
N SER A 330 3.45 7.76 -1.40
CA SER A 330 3.19 8.55 -2.60
C SER A 330 3.47 7.79 -3.90
N HIS A 331 4.21 6.69 -3.87
CA HIS A 331 4.61 5.87 -5.01
C HIS A 331 5.51 6.62 -6.02
N ASP A 332 6.39 7.50 -5.55
CA ASP A 332 7.31 8.27 -6.39
C ASP A 332 8.62 7.52 -6.65
N PRO A 333 9.10 7.47 -7.91
CA PRO A 333 10.44 6.99 -8.22
C PRO A 333 11.46 8.12 -8.01
N LEU A 334 12.13 8.15 -6.86
CA LEU A 334 13.11 9.21 -6.54
C LEU A 334 14.54 8.76 -6.83
N ASN A 335 15.36 9.68 -7.30
CA ASN A 335 16.81 9.47 -7.53
C ASN A 335 17.15 8.35 -8.53
N GLY A 336 16.25 8.05 -9.49
CA GLY A 336 16.44 6.96 -10.46
C GLY A 336 17.67 7.11 -11.38
N GLU A 337 18.10 8.35 -11.63
CA GLU A 337 19.29 8.66 -12.46
C GLU A 337 20.51 9.08 -11.62
N GLY A 338 20.47 8.83 -10.31
CA GLY A 338 21.49 9.30 -9.36
C GLY A 338 20.91 10.26 -8.32
N LEU A 339 21.78 10.74 -7.42
CA LEU A 339 21.42 11.73 -6.40
C LEU A 339 20.82 12.99 -7.05
N ASN A 340 19.56 13.27 -6.75
CA ASN A 340 18.90 14.51 -7.12
C ASN A 340 18.98 15.51 -5.95
N PRO A 341 19.62 16.68 -6.11
CA PRO A 341 19.67 17.71 -5.07
C PRO A 341 18.31 18.21 -4.57
N ASP A 342 17.27 18.17 -5.42
CA ASP A 342 15.91 18.59 -5.03
C ASP A 342 15.30 17.64 -4.00
N ASN A 343 15.82 16.42 -3.88
CA ASN A 343 15.42 15.42 -2.89
C ASN A 343 16.24 15.53 -1.59
N VAL A 344 16.97 16.64 -1.38
CA VAL A 344 17.75 16.88 -0.17
C VAL A 344 17.22 18.12 0.54
N ILE A 345 16.66 17.95 1.74
CA ILE A 345 16.14 19.04 2.57
C ILE A 345 16.93 19.10 3.86
N ASP A 346 17.49 20.27 4.16
CA ASP A 346 18.30 20.52 5.36
C ASP A 346 19.40 19.46 5.62
N GLY A 347 19.97 18.93 4.52
CA GLY A 347 21.02 17.91 4.55
C GLY A 347 20.53 16.48 4.75
N VAL A 348 19.22 16.24 4.77
CA VAL A 348 18.57 14.92 4.79
C VAL A 348 18.23 14.51 3.37
N LEU A 349 18.80 13.39 2.89
CA LEU A 349 18.43 12.80 1.60
C LEU A 349 17.13 12.02 1.75
N MET A 350 16.16 12.31 0.89
CA MET A 350 14.91 11.57 0.75
C MET A 350 14.98 10.61 -0.45
N THR A 351 14.47 9.40 -0.28
CA THR A 351 14.48 8.34 -1.29
C THR A 351 13.15 7.58 -1.28
N GLN A 352 12.77 7.02 -2.43
CA GLN A 352 11.56 6.21 -2.58
C GLN A 352 11.69 5.38 -3.87
N ALA A 353 11.20 4.14 -3.85
CA ALA A 353 11.37 3.13 -4.90
C ALA A 353 10.08 2.85 -5.69
N GLU A 354 9.32 3.91 -6.01
CA GLU A 354 7.98 3.83 -6.61
C GLU A 354 7.05 2.92 -5.78
N ALA A 355 6.46 1.88 -6.36
CA ALA A 355 5.55 0.94 -5.72
C ALA A 355 5.49 -0.39 -6.47
N ASN A 356 4.77 -1.36 -5.90
CA ASN A 356 4.45 -2.68 -6.44
C ASN A 356 5.72 -3.46 -6.83
N GLY A 357 6.81 -3.30 -6.07
CA GLY A 357 8.09 -3.96 -6.34
C GLY A 357 8.61 -3.70 -7.75
N LYS A 358 8.43 -2.49 -8.30
CA LYS A 358 8.99 -2.11 -9.60
C LYS A 358 10.46 -1.76 -9.55
N TYR A 359 10.93 -1.27 -8.40
CA TYR A 359 12.33 -0.95 -8.17
C TYR A 359 12.80 -1.49 -6.81
N LEU A 360 14.09 -1.76 -6.74
CA LEU A 360 14.85 -1.84 -5.50
C LEU A 360 15.69 -0.56 -5.41
N GLY A 361 15.42 0.27 -4.41
CA GLY A 361 16.22 1.46 -4.14
C GLY A 361 17.55 1.10 -3.47
N GLU A 362 18.58 1.90 -3.75
CA GLU A 362 19.89 1.75 -3.15
C GLU A 362 20.47 3.11 -2.75
N ILE A 363 20.96 3.19 -1.52
CA ILE A 363 21.79 4.27 -1.01
C ILE A 363 23.09 3.65 -0.53
N ALA A 364 24.22 4.01 -1.12
CA ALA A 364 25.53 3.72 -0.55
C ALA A 364 26.14 5.01 0.00
N MET A 365 26.50 4.95 1.28
CA MET A 365 27.13 6.05 1.99
C MET A 365 28.37 5.56 2.71
N SER A 366 29.35 6.43 2.83
CA SER A 366 30.59 6.11 3.49
C SER A 366 30.72 6.93 4.76
N VAL A 367 30.43 6.27 5.88
CA VAL A 367 30.37 6.84 7.21
C VAL A 367 31.75 6.76 7.83
N ALA A 368 32.30 7.91 8.21
CA ALA A 368 33.56 8.01 8.92
C ALA A 368 33.35 8.67 10.27
N ALA A 369 34.08 8.20 11.28
CA ALA A 369 34.08 8.80 12.60
C ALA A 369 34.37 10.31 12.52
N GLU A 370 33.64 11.11 13.29
CA GLU A 370 33.84 12.55 13.48
C GLU A 370 33.66 13.45 12.22
N GLN A 371 33.17 12.92 11.09
CA GLN A 371 33.02 13.69 9.85
C GLN A 371 31.63 14.31 9.60
N GLY A 372 30.63 13.98 10.43
CA GLY A 372 29.26 14.50 10.30
C GLY A 372 28.67 14.27 8.90
N ARG A 373 27.90 15.23 8.37
CA ARG A 373 27.22 15.16 7.06
C ARG A 373 28.09 15.42 5.81
N LYS A 374 29.42 15.53 5.92
CA LYS A 374 30.27 15.98 4.78
C LYS A 374 30.54 14.84 3.78
N ALA A 375 30.15 15.04 2.50
CA ALA A 375 30.55 14.24 1.33
C ALA A 375 30.44 12.70 1.52
N TRP A 376 29.30 12.25 2.02
CA TRP A 376 29.09 10.87 2.48
C TRP A 376 28.44 9.95 1.45
N PHE A 377 27.61 10.44 0.52
CA PHE A 377 26.98 9.59 -0.49
C PHE A 377 27.98 9.18 -1.58
N THR A 378 28.12 7.88 -1.79
CA THR A 378 28.91 7.29 -2.87
C THR A 378 28.04 6.78 -4.00
N HIS A 379 26.77 6.44 -3.71
CA HIS A 379 25.79 6.04 -4.71
C HIS A 379 24.36 6.28 -4.21
N VAL A 380 23.46 6.67 -5.12
CA VAL A 380 22.00 6.64 -4.92
C VAL A 380 21.40 6.21 -6.25
N GLY A 381 20.43 5.30 -6.25
CA GLY A 381 19.84 4.82 -7.49
C GLY A 381 18.65 3.89 -7.29
N LEU A 382 17.95 3.62 -8.39
CA LEU A 382 16.87 2.63 -8.46
C LEU A 382 17.25 1.50 -9.40
N HIS A 383 17.08 0.25 -8.95
CA HIS A 383 17.29 -0.95 -9.75
C HIS A 383 15.95 -1.49 -10.23
N PRO A 384 15.64 -1.44 -11.54
CA PRO A 384 14.37 -1.93 -12.04
C PRO A 384 14.24 -3.45 -11.85
N VAL A 385 13.04 -3.86 -11.45
CA VAL A 385 12.56 -5.24 -11.52
C VAL A 385 11.95 -5.44 -12.89
N LYS A 386 12.39 -6.48 -13.59
CA LYS A 386 11.97 -6.75 -14.97
C LYS A 386 10.58 -7.40 -14.97
N PRO A 387 9.61 -6.92 -15.77
CA PRO A 387 8.35 -7.63 -15.94
C PRO A 387 8.52 -8.88 -16.81
N ARG A 388 7.66 -9.89 -16.64
CA ARG A 388 7.64 -11.08 -17.49
C ARG A 388 6.71 -10.90 -18.70
N ASP A 389 7.19 -11.29 -19.88
CA ASP A 389 6.33 -11.58 -21.05
C ASP A 389 6.94 -12.66 -21.93
N LYS A 390 6.56 -13.92 -21.69
CA LYS A 390 7.05 -15.11 -22.43
C LYS A 390 6.61 -15.18 -23.90
N ARG A 391 5.83 -14.20 -24.38
CA ARG A 391 5.36 -14.12 -25.77
C ARG A 391 6.28 -13.26 -26.64
N VAL A 392 7.25 -12.60 -26.03
CA VAL A 392 8.25 -11.77 -26.72
C VAL A 392 9.44 -12.66 -27.07
N GLU A 393 9.78 -12.70 -28.36
CA GLU A 393 10.87 -13.52 -28.89
C GLU A 393 12.24 -12.86 -28.67
N ALA A 394 13.31 -13.65 -28.73
CA ALA A 394 14.67 -13.21 -28.40
C ALA A 394 15.26 -12.14 -29.34
N ASP A 395 14.69 -11.96 -30.52
CA ASP A 395 15.10 -10.92 -31.49
C ASP A 395 14.33 -9.60 -31.34
N ASP A 396 13.31 -9.55 -30.47
CA ASP A 396 12.61 -8.31 -30.16
C ASP A 396 13.49 -7.41 -29.26
N PRO A 397 13.63 -6.10 -29.57
CA PRO A 397 14.41 -5.17 -28.76
C PRO A 397 13.99 -5.08 -27.27
N LYS A 398 12.78 -5.51 -26.92
CA LYS A 398 12.29 -5.52 -25.54
C LYS A 398 12.74 -6.75 -24.76
N PHE A 399 13.25 -7.80 -25.40
CA PHE A 399 13.53 -9.07 -24.76
C PHE A 399 14.43 -8.94 -23.52
N ASP A 400 15.49 -8.12 -23.62
CA ASP A 400 16.46 -7.90 -22.53
C ASP A 400 15.88 -7.06 -21.36
N THR A 401 14.78 -6.36 -21.59
CA THR A 401 14.05 -5.59 -20.56
C THR A 401 13.07 -6.46 -19.78
N LEU A 402 12.85 -7.72 -20.20
CA LEU A 402 11.92 -8.65 -19.60
C LEU A 402 12.63 -9.68 -18.74
N GLU A 403 11.93 -10.20 -17.73
CA GLU A 403 12.44 -11.21 -16.83
C GLU A 403 12.73 -12.53 -17.57
N GLN A 404 13.97 -13.00 -17.46
CA GLN A 404 14.43 -14.28 -17.97
C GLN A 404 14.80 -15.25 -16.84
N PRO A 405 14.88 -16.57 -17.12
CA PRO A 405 15.44 -17.52 -16.16
C PRO A 405 16.83 -17.05 -15.68
N GLY A 406 16.99 -16.90 -14.37
CA GLY A 406 18.24 -16.40 -13.77
C GLY A 406 18.23 -14.92 -13.39
N ASP A 407 17.22 -14.14 -13.78
CA ASP A 407 17.00 -12.77 -13.30
C ASP A 407 16.36 -12.71 -11.91
N TYR A 408 15.98 -13.86 -11.33
CA TYR A 408 15.39 -13.98 -10.00
C TYR A 408 15.96 -15.17 -9.22
N ASP A 409 15.86 -15.13 -7.89
CA ASP A 409 16.24 -16.24 -7.02
C ASP A 409 15.15 -17.33 -7.02
N ALA A 410 15.32 -18.32 -7.91
CA ALA A 410 14.36 -19.42 -8.04
C ALA A 410 14.28 -20.32 -6.78
N ALA A 411 15.35 -20.38 -5.97
CA ALA A 411 15.33 -21.16 -4.73
C ALA A 411 14.50 -20.44 -3.67
N PHE A 412 14.63 -19.10 -3.59
CA PHE A 412 13.79 -18.27 -2.73
C PHE A 412 12.30 -18.37 -3.12
N GLU A 413 11.99 -18.24 -4.41
CA GLU A 413 10.60 -18.34 -4.92
C GLU A 413 9.99 -19.70 -4.51
N ALA A 414 10.69 -20.79 -4.79
CA ALA A 414 10.21 -22.14 -4.48
C ALA A 414 10.06 -22.41 -2.97
N ALA A 415 10.93 -21.82 -2.14
CA ALA A 415 10.92 -22.07 -0.70
C ALA A 415 9.90 -21.20 0.06
N HIS A 416 9.62 -19.98 -0.43
CA HIS A 416 8.91 -18.97 0.36
C HIS A 416 7.67 -18.39 -0.32
N VAL A 417 7.64 -18.31 -1.65
CA VAL A 417 6.51 -17.71 -2.39
C VAL A 417 5.57 -18.79 -2.92
N ASP A 418 6.09 -19.88 -3.50
CA ASP A 418 5.28 -21.01 -3.99
C ASP A 418 4.34 -21.60 -2.92
N PRO A 419 4.73 -21.76 -1.63
CA PRO A 419 3.81 -22.20 -0.59
C PRO A 419 2.64 -21.24 -0.36
N LEU A 420 2.86 -19.93 -0.46
CA LEU A 420 1.80 -18.92 -0.36
C LEU A 420 0.86 -19.01 -1.57
N ARG A 421 1.41 -19.21 -2.76
CA ARG A 421 0.63 -19.43 -3.98
C ARG A 421 -0.21 -20.70 -3.90
N GLU A 422 0.31 -21.77 -3.32
CA GLU A 422 -0.45 -22.99 -3.09
C GLU A 422 -1.59 -22.77 -2.08
N ALA A 423 -1.32 -22.04 -0.98
CA ALA A 423 -2.35 -21.67 -0.01
C ALA A 423 -3.47 -20.83 -0.66
N LEU A 424 -3.11 -19.92 -1.58
CA LEU A 424 -4.08 -19.14 -2.34
C LEU A 424 -5.00 -19.99 -3.21
N LYS A 425 -4.53 -21.10 -3.79
CA LYS A 425 -5.40 -21.97 -4.60
C LYS A 425 -6.60 -22.46 -3.81
N GLY A 426 -6.43 -22.75 -2.53
CA GLY A 426 -7.53 -23.13 -1.64
C GLY A 426 -8.56 -22.01 -1.49
N LYS A 427 -8.10 -20.79 -1.19
CA LYS A 427 -8.97 -19.60 -1.05
C LYS A 427 -9.68 -19.27 -2.37
N LEU A 428 -8.97 -19.32 -3.50
CA LEU A 428 -9.53 -19.03 -4.83
C LEU A 428 -10.53 -20.09 -5.30
N ALA A 429 -10.39 -21.33 -4.83
CA ALA A 429 -11.32 -22.42 -5.13
C ALA A 429 -12.58 -22.41 -4.23
N GLU A 430 -12.61 -21.59 -3.17
CA GLU A 430 -13.75 -21.49 -2.27
C GLU A 430 -15.01 -21.11 -3.05
N THR A 431 -16.07 -21.92 -2.92
CA THR A 431 -17.36 -21.61 -3.55
C THR A 431 -18.10 -20.56 -2.73
N ILE A 432 -18.39 -19.42 -3.33
CA ILE A 432 -19.09 -18.29 -2.68
C ILE A 432 -20.58 -18.23 -3.04
N GLY A 433 -21.03 -19.01 -4.03
CA GLY A 433 -22.45 -19.09 -4.40
C GLY A 433 -22.68 -19.88 -5.70
N MET A 434 -23.90 -19.78 -6.24
CA MET A 434 -24.30 -20.43 -7.50
C MET A 434 -24.76 -19.38 -8.53
N VAL A 435 -24.25 -19.45 -9.76
CA VAL A 435 -24.72 -18.60 -10.86
C VAL A 435 -25.84 -19.29 -11.61
N THR A 436 -27.03 -18.66 -11.63
CA THR A 436 -28.20 -19.12 -12.39
C THR A 436 -28.77 -18.06 -13.34
N ALA A 437 -28.14 -16.87 -13.41
CA ALA A 437 -28.51 -15.79 -14.33
C ALA A 437 -28.18 -16.08 -15.82
N GLY A 438 -27.57 -17.24 -16.12
CA GLY A 438 -27.31 -17.72 -17.47
C GLY A 438 -26.42 -16.81 -18.30
N ALA A 439 -26.70 -16.71 -19.61
CA ALA A 439 -25.85 -15.99 -20.56
C ALA A 439 -25.74 -14.47 -20.31
N ALA A 440 -26.68 -13.87 -19.57
CA ALA A 440 -26.72 -12.42 -19.31
C ALA A 440 -25.51 -11.93 -18.48
N VAL A 441 -24.92 -12.80 -17.67
CA VAL A 441 -23.75 -12.48 -16.83
C VAL A 441 -22.45 -13.13 -17.33
N SER A 442 -22.48 -13.81 -18.49
CA SER A 442 -21.30 -14.46 -19.05
C SER A 442 -20.22 -13.45 -19.44
N THR A 443 -18.95 -13.84 -19.38
CA THR A 443 -17.83 -12.98 -19.80
C THR A 443 -18.02 -12.41 -21.20
N LYS A 444 -18.50 -13.23 -22.14
CA LYS A 444 -18.77 -12.78 -23.51
C LYS A 444 -19.77 -11.61 -23.54
N THR A 445 -20.88 -11.74 -22.83
CA THR A 445 -21.94 -10.72 -22.79
C THR A 445 -21.47 -9.50 -22.03
N VAL A 446 -20.94 -9.68 -20.82
CA VAL A 446 -20.52 -8.58 -19.95
C VAL A 446 -19.49 -7.69 -20.64
N MET A 447 -18.46 -8.28 -21.24
CA MET A 447 -17.38 -7.54 -21.89
C MET A 447 -17.84 -6.81 -23.15
N ALA A 448 -18.79 -7.39 -23.90
CA ALA A 448 -19.35 -6.76 -25.10
C ALA A 448 -20.25 -5.56 -24.78
N GLU A 449 -20.96 -5.59 -23.65
CA GLU A 449 -22.04 -4.64 -23.38
C GLU A 449 -21.65 -3.48 -22.46
N ARG A 450 -20.66 -3.67 -21.57
CA ARG A 450 -20.32 -2.75 -20.46
C ARG A 450 -20.12 -1.29 -20.86
N TYR A 451 -19.72 -0.98 -22.09
CA TYR A 451 -19.46 0.40 -22.52
C TYR A 451 -20.59 1.08 -23.30
N GLY A 452 -21.56 0.31 -23.79
CA GLY A 452 -22.51 0.80 -24.79
C GLY A 452 -23.97 0.65 -24.41
N ARG A 453 -24.30 -0.06 -23.33
CA ARG A 453 -25.68 -0.36 -22.94
C ARG A 453 -25.78 -0.86 -21.50
N GLU A 454 -27.00 -1.10 -21.03
CA GLU A 454 -27.28 -1.74 -19.74
C GLU A 454 -26.58 -3.10 -19.62
N ASN A 455 -26.12 -3.45 -18.42
CA ASN A 455 -25.38 -4.68 -18.16
C ASN A 455 -25.90 -5.36 -16.89
N ALA A 456 -26.38 -6.60 -17.03
CA ALA A 456 -27.04 -7.32 -15.94
C ALA A 456 -26.14 -7.57 -14.73
N LEU A 457 -24.83 -7.79 -14.93
CA LEU A 457 -23.91 -8.02 -13.82
C LEU A 457 -23.59 -6.72 -13.08
N LEU A 458 -23.45 -5.60 -13.79
CA LEU A 458 -23.26 -4.28 -13.17
C LEU A 458 -24.53 -3.76 -12.48
N ASN A 459 -25.72 -4.09 -12.99
CA ASN A 459 -26.99 -3.87 -12.28
C ASN A 459 -26.98 -4.59 -10.92
N PHE A 460 -26.67 -5.89 -10.94
CA PHE A 460 -26.54 -6.70 -9.73
C PHE A 460 -25.54 -6.11 -8.73
N MET A 461 -24.33 -5.76 -9.18
CA MET A 461 -23.28 -5.21 -8.30
C MET A 461 -23.74 -3.91 -7.62
N ASN A 462 -24.35 -2.99 -8.36
CA ASN A 462 -24.79 -1.72 -7.80
C ASN A 462 -25.99 -1.89 -6.85
N ASP A 463 -26.96 -2.73 -7.20
CA ASP A 463 -28.11 -3.01 -6.33
C ASP A 463 -27.68 -3.74 -5.05
N ALA A 464 -26.75 -4.69 -5.18
CA ALA A 464 -26.15 -5.40 -4.06
C ALA A 464 -25.47 -4.42 -3.09
N LEU A 465 -24.71 -3.45 -3.59
CA LEU A 465 -24.07 -2.45 -2.74
C LEU A 465 -25.09 -1.55 -2.03
N VAL A 466 -26.15 -1.12 -2.71
CA VAL A 466 -27.25 -0.38 -2.06
C VAL A 466 -27.89 -1.22 -0.97
N ALA A 467 -28.18 -2.50 -1.21
CA ALA A 467 -28.75 -3.39 -0.20
C ALA A 467 -27.82 -3.59 1.00
N ARG A 468 -26.52 -3.80 0.75
CA ARG A 468 -25.48 -3.91 1.79
C ARG A 468 -25.33 -2.64 2.62
N SER A 469 -25.63 -1.47 2.04
CA SER A 469 -25.47 -0.20 2.72
C SER A 469 -26.29 -0.02 3.99
N ALA A 470 -27.33 -0.84 4.19
CA ALA A 470 -28.07 -0.90 5.44
C ALA A 470 -27.17 -1.15 6.67
N ASP A 471 -26.04 -1.83 6.47
CA ASP A 471 -25.06 -2.16 7.52
C ASP A 471 -23.82 -1.26 7.49
N PHE A 472 -23.77 -0.23 6.62
CA PHE A 472 -22.60 0.64 6.55
C PHE A 472 -22.47 1.50 7.81
N PRO A 473 -21.24 1.80 8.26
CA PRO A 473 -21.01 2.62 9.46
C PRO A 473 -21.56 4.04 9.30
N ASN A 474 -21.61 4.55 8.07
CA ASN A 474 -22.15 5.86 7.75
C ASN A 474 -23.65 5.81 7.44
N GLY A 475 -24.29 4.64 7.44
CA GLY A 475 -25.69 4.40 7.12
C GLY A 475 -25.99 4.18 5.63
N ALA A 476 -27.24 3.84 5.34
CA ALA A 476 -27.71 3.45 4.01
C ALA A 476 -27.57 4.55 2.94
N VAL A 477 -27.34 4.11 1.70
CA VAL A 477 -27.21 4.97 0.52
C VAL A 477 -28.45 4.86 -0.37
N ASP A 478 -28.71 5.90 -1.15
CA ASP A 478 -29.83 5.97 -2.10
C ASP A 478 -29.45 5.42 -3.49
N LEU A 479 -28.19 5.55 -3.87
CA LEU A 479 -27.66 5.24 -5.20
C LEU A 479 -26.27 4.64 -5.06
N ALA A 480 -25.92 3.69 -5.91
CA ALA A 480 -24.56 3.20 -6.10
C ALA A 480 -24.18 3.28 -7.56
N LEU A 481 -22.88 3.43 -7.83
CA LEU A 481 -22.33 3.43 -9.17
C LEU A 481 -21.07 2.57 -9.30
N PHE A 482 -20.83 2.09 -10.52
CA PHE A 482 -19.63 1.36 -10.86
C PHE A 482 -19.13 1.72 -12.25
N ASN A 483 -17.81 1.77 -12.41
CA ASN A 483 -17.16 2.07 -13.68
C ASN A 483 -17.10 0.83 -14.57
N ALA A 484 -17.57 0.95 -15.80
CA ALA A 484 -17.49 -0.10 -16.81
C ALA A 484 -16.07 -0.62 -17.06
N THR A 485 -15.05 0.22 -16.92
CA THR A 485 -13.66 -0.19 -17.17
C THR A 485 -13.09 -1.09 -16.08
N ALA A 486 -13.65 -1.03 -14.86
CA ALA A 486 -13.17 -1.79 -13.72
C ALA A 486 -13.70 -3.25 -13.67
N ILE A 487 -14.68 -3.61 -14.50
CA ILE A 487 -15.14 -5.00 -14.62
C ILE A 487 -14.35 -5.73 -15.69
N LEU A 488 -13.62 -6.79 -15.34
CA LEU A 488 -12.67 -7.45 -16.25
C LEU A 488 -13.18 -8.78 -16.82
N SER A 489 -14.25 -9.32 -16.26
CA SER A 489 -14.88 -10.56 -16.70
C SER A 489 -16.36 -10.58 -16.31
N GLY A 490 -17.09 -11.55 -16.85
CA GLY A 490 -18.35 -12.03 -16.29
C GLY A 490 -18.13 -13.33 -15.52
N VAL A 491 -19.22 -14.04 -15.23
CA VAL A 491 -19.23 -15.31 -14.50
C VAL A 491 -19.90 -16.42 -15.32
N ALA A 492 -19.42 -17.66 -15.16
CA ALA A 492 -20.01 -18.82 -15.81
C ALA A 492 -21.20 -19.37 -14.99
N GLU A 493 -22.15 -20.02 -15.66
CA GLU A 493 -23.24 -20.74 -15.00
C GLU A 493 -22.71 -21.90 -14.16
N GLY A 494 -23.32 -22.13 -12.99
CA GLY A 494 -22.87 -23.15 -12.03
C GLY A 494 -22.16 -22.57 -10.81
N PRO A 495 -21.36 -23.38 -10.08
CA PRO A 495 -20.70 -22.92 -8.86
C PRO A 495 -19.78 -21.73 -9.14
N LEU A 496 -19.93 -20.68 -8.34
CA LEU A 496 -19.09 -19.48 -8.37
C LEU A 496 -17.99 -19.61 -7.32
N SER A 497 -16.74 -19.64 -7.75
CA SER A 497 -15.60 -19.56 -6.84
C SER A 497 -15.19 -18.12 -6.53
N PHE A 498 -14.52 -17.91 -5.40
CA PHE A 498 -13.91 -16.63 -5.06
C PHE A 498 -12.97 -16.15 -6.16
N GLY A 499 -12.14 -17.04 -6.71
CA GLY A 499 -11.22 -16.71 -7.80
C GLY A 499 -11.93 -16.24 -9.07
N GLN A 500 -13.05 -16.88 -9.45
CA GLN A 500 -13.86 -16.41 -10.57
C GLN A 500 -14.45 -15.01 -10.32
N TRP A 501 -14.83 -14.70 -9.08
CA TRP A 501 -15.28 -13.35 -8.71
C TRP A 501 -14.13 -12.34 -8.67
N TYR A 502 -12.96 -12.75 -8.20
CA TYR A 502 -11.75 -11.93 -8.25
C TYR A 502 -11.37 -11.57 -9.69
N ASP A 503 -11.54 -12.49 -10.65
CA ASP A 503 -11.36 -12.20 -12.08
C ASP A 503 -12.37 -11.17 -12.64
N VAL A 504 -13.56 -11.03 -12.02
CA VAL A 504 -14.54 -9.99 -12.38
C VAL A 504 -14.07 -8.62 -11.90
N MET A 505 -13.62 -8.53 -10.65
CA MET A 505 -13.17 -7.27 -10.03
C MET A 505 -11.96 -7.53 -9.11
N PRO A 506 -10.71 -7.48 -9.63
CA PRO A 506 -9.53 -7.80 -8.83
C PRO A 506 -9.09 -6.64 -7.90
N TYR A 507 -9.64 -5.44 -8.11
CA TYR A 507 -9.28 -4.23 -7.38
C TYR A 507 -9.88 -4.21 -5.97
N ALA A 508 -9.12 -3.66 -5.03
CA ALA A 508 -9.54 -3.45 -3.63
C ALA A 508 -10.08 -2.02 -3.41
N ASP A 509 -10.81 -1.47 -4.38
CA ASP A 509 -11.37 -0.11 -4.23
C ASP A 509 -12.28 -0.03 -2.99
N GLN A 510 -12.08 1.00 -2.17
CA GLN A 510 -12.91 1.26 -1.00
C GLN A 510 -14.22 1.94 -1.40
N VAL A 511 -15.24 1.82 -0.54
CA VAL A 511 -16.54 2.45 -0.72
C VAL A 511 -16.56 3.79 0.01
N HIS A 512 -16.73 4.88 -0.72
CA HIS A 512 -16.99 6.20 -0.16
C HIS A 512 -18.45 6.58 -0.39
N VAL A 513 -19.02 7.38 0.51
CA VAL A 513 -20.36 7.93 0.35
C VAL A 513 -20.28 9.44 0.15
N ALA A 514 -20.78 9.91 -0.98
CA ALA A 514 -20.94 11.34 -1.27
C ALA A 514 -22.37 11.79 -0.98
N GLU A 515 -22.53 13.00 -0.46
CA GLU A 515 -23.81 13.72 -0.47
C GLU A 515 -23.90 14.50 -1.79
N MET A 516 -24.90 14.17 -2.62
CA MET A 516 -25.09 14.79 -3.94
C MET A 516 -26.51 15.32 -4.09
N THR A 517 -26.65 16.52 -4.63
CA THR A 517 -27.97 17.06 -5.00
C THR A 517 -28.51 16.37 -6.24
N GLY A 518 -29.84 16.37 -6.42
CA GLY A 518 -30.46 15.90 -7.66
C GLY A 518 -29.91 16.62 -8.91
N ALA A 519 -29.55 17.90 -8.80
CA ALA A 519 -28.88 18.65 -9.86
C ALA A 519 -27.49 18.09 -10.20
N GLN A 520 -26.68 17.76 -9.19
CA GLN A 520 -25.37 17.14 -9.40
C GLN A 520 -25.50 15.74 -10.01
N ILE A 521 -26.50 14.95 -9.59
CA ILE A 521 -26.79 13.63 -10.18
C ILE A 521 -27.22 13.76 -11.64
N ARG A 522 -28.11 14.71 -11.95
CA ARG A 522 -28.49 15.02 -13.35
C ARG A 522 -27.26 15.34 -14.19
N ASP A 523 -26.39 16.22 -13.71
CA ASP A 523 -25.20 16.66 -14.44
C ASP A 523 -24.20 15.50 -14.63
N MET A 524 -24.07 14.62 -13.63
CA MET A 524 -23.30 13.38 -13.73
C MET A 524 -23.86 12.47 -14.83
N VAL A 525 -25.17 12.25 -14.87
CA VAL A 525 -25.81 11.40 -15.88
C VAL A 525 -25.69 12.01 -17.28
N GLN A 526 -25.80 13.34 -17.41
CA GLN A 526 -25.54 14.04 -18.68
C GLN A 526 -24.09 13.90 -19.12
N SER A 527 -23.14 14.00 -18.20
CA SER A 527 -21.72 13.75 -18.49
C SER A 527 -21.50 12.28 -18.90
N ASN A 528 -22.18 11.34 -18.23
CA ASN A 528 -22.08 9.91 -18.52
C ASN A 528 -22.61 9.55 -19.92
N ALA A 529 -23.70 10.19 -20.36
CA ALA A 529 -24.25 9.99 -21.71
C ALA A 529 -23.22 10.25 -22.82
N LYS A 530 -22.31 11.20 -22.62
CA LYS A 530 -21.23 11.53 -23.58
C LYS A 530 -20.10 10.52 -23.61
N ARG A 531 -20.06 9.57 -22.67
CA ARG A 531 -19.05 8.52 -22.54
C ARG A 531 -19.47 7.19 -23.14
N ILE A 532 -20.72 7.06 -23.58
CA ILE A 532 -21.23 5.83 -24.19
C ILE A 532 -20.39 5.48 -25.43
N VAL A 533 -20.04 4.20 -25.59
CA VAL A 533 -19.52 3.70 -26.87
C VAL A 533 -20.69 3.52 -27.82
N ARG A 534 -20.67 4.29 -28.91
CA ARG A 534 -21.71 4.24 -29.95
C ARG A 534 -21.44 3.07 -30.90
N ALA A 535 -22.49 2.56 -31.53
CA ALA A 535 -22.40 1.38 -32.39
C ALA A 535 -21.38 1.54 -33.53
N GLU A 536 -21.27 2.75 -34.10
CA GLU A 536 -20.29 3.07 -35.15
C GLU A 536 -18.82 3.08 -34.66
N GLU A 537 -18.60 3.15 -33.35
CA GLU A 537 -17.26 3.17 -32.73
C GLU A 537 -16.79 1.77 -32.33
N GLU A 538 -17.70 0.81 -32.15
CA GLU A 538 -17.40 -0.54 -31.64
C GLU A 538 -16.32 -1.25 -32.47
N ALA A 539 -16.38 -1.13 -33.80
CA ALA A 539 -15.43 -1.79 -34.70
C ALA A 539 -13.98 -1.25 -34.58
N GLY A 540 -13.80 -0.04 -34.04
CA GLY A 540 -12.50 0.60 -33.86
C GLY A 540 -11.89 0.43 -32.46
N LEU A 541 -12.59 -0.24 -31.54
CA LEU A 541 -12.21 -0.37 -30.15
C LEU A 541 -12.02 -1.84 -29.76
N ASP A 542 -11.01 -2.14 -28.94
CA ASP A 542 -10.92 -3.42 -28.26
C ASP A 542 -11.79 -3.39 -27.00
N LEU A 543 -13.05 -3.80 -27.15
CA LEU A 543 -14.01 -3.86 -26.05
C LEU A 543 -13.65 -4.93 -25.00
N ASN A 544 -12.73 -5.85 -25.29
CA ASN A 544 -12.18 -6.77 -24.28
C ASN A 544 -11.03 -6.13 -23.48
N GLY A 545 -10.46 -5.03 -23.99
CA GLY A 545 -9.36 -4.30 -23.38
C GLY A 545 -9.83 -3.13 -22.50
N PHE A 546 -8.88 -2.27 -22.15
CA PHE A 546 -9.13 -1.04 -21.41
C PHE A 546 -9.58 0.07 -22.36
N VAL A 547 -10.81 0.56 -22.23
CA VAL A 547 -11.30 1.73 -22.95
C VAL A 547 -11.45 2.90 -21.97
N SER A 548 -10.57 3.90 -22.09
CA SER A 548 -10.47 5.05 -21.16
C SER A 548 -11.62 6.07 -21.30
N ARG A 549 -12.88 5.64 -21.21
CA ARG A 549 -14.07 6.51 -21.30
C ARG A 549 -14.72 6.81 -19.96
N GLY A 550 -14.59 5.94 -18.97
CA GLY A 550 -15.20 6.10 -17.64
C GLY A 550 -16.72 6.01 -17.63
N PHE A 551 -17.31 5.19 -18.50
CA PHE A 551 -18.76 5.00 -18.54
C PHE A 551 -19.26 4.35 -17.24
N LEU A 552 -20.24 4.96 -16.59
CA LEU A 552 -20.79 4.52 -15.31
C LEU A 552 -22.11 3.76 -15.47
N HIS A 553 -22.25 2.71 -14.66
CA HIS A 553 -23.51 2.00 -14.42
C HIS A 553 -24.04 2.35 -13.04
N PHE A 554 -25.35 2.24 -12.84
CA PHE A 554 -26.04 2.71 -11.64
C PHE A 554 -26.99 1.64 -11.07
N SER A 555 -27.30 1.75 -9.78
CA SER A 555 -28.35 0.94 -9.14
C SER A 555 -29.76 1.35 -9.61
N GLU A 556 -30.76 0.52 -9.29
CA GLU A 556 -32.14 0.62 -9.79
C GLU A 556 -32.85 1.95 -9.49
N ALA A 557 -32.33 2.70 -8.50
CA ALA A 557 -32.86 3.98 -8.10
C ALA A 557 -32.76 5.02 -9.22
N LEU A 558 -31.80 4.91 -10.14
CA LEU A 558 -31.63 5.83 -11.25
C LEU A 558 -32.01 5.16 -12.57
N ARG A 559 -33.01 5.72 -13.27
CA ARG A 559 -33.43 5.23 -14.59
C ARG A 559 -33.38 6.36 -15.61
N TYR A 560 -32.89 6.09 -16.81
CA TYR A 560 -32.73 7.10 -17.86
C TYR A 560 -32.57 6.49 -19.25
N ARG A 561 -32.81 7.31 -20.28
CA ARG A 561 -32.58 6.97 -21.69
C ARG A 561 -31.45 7.82 -22.25
N ILE A 562 -30.41 7.20 -22.80
CA ILE A 562 -29.39 7.90 -23.56
C ILE A 562 -29.87 8.05 -25.01
N VAL A 563 -29.86 9.28 -25.51
CA VAL A 563 -29.93 9.59 -26.94
C VAL A 563 -28.49 9.80 -27.43
N PRO A 564 -27.94 8.92 -28.29
CA PRO A 564 -26.54 9.01 -28.72
C PRO A 564 -26.21 10.28 -29.52
N GLY A 565 -27.19 10.87 -30.21
CA GLY A 565 -26.98 12.02 -31.10
C GLY A 565 -26.13 11.68 -32.34
N ALA A 566 -25.76 12.68 -33.14
CA ALA A 566 -24.84 12.47 -34.27
C ALA A 566 -23.36 12.47 -33.84
N SER A 567 -23.08 12.93 -32.61
CA SER A 567 -21.74 13.00 -32.03
C SER A 567 -21.79 12.83 -30.51
N ALA A 568 -20.67 12.47 -29.90
CA ALA A 568 -20.56 12.39 -28.45
C ALA A 568 -20.91 13.72 -27.73
N ALA A 569 -20.74 14.86 -28.39
CA ALA A 569 -21.12 16.17 -27.84
C ALA A 569 -22.65 16.37 -27.79
N GLU A 570 -23.37 15.75 -28.72
CA GLU A 570 -24.83 15.76 -28.81
C GLU A 570 -25.49 14.65 -27.98
N ALA A 571 -24.72 13.64 -27.58
CA ALA A 571 -25.18 12.59 -26.70
C ALA A 571 -25.67 13.19 -25.38
N ARG A 572 -26.84 12.76 -24.94
CA ARG A 572 -27.53 13.31 -23.76
C ARG A 572 -28.47 12.28 -23.14
N ALA A 573 -28.72 12.45 -21.85
CA ALA A 573 -29.71 11.66 -21.15
C ALA A 573 -31.08 12.37 -21.15
N GLU A 574 -32.14 11.60 -21.30
CA GLU A 574 -33.54 11.99 -21.21
C GLU A 574 -34.28 11.08 -20.24
N GLU A 575 -35.50 11.46 -19.87
CA GLU A 575 -36.41 10.63 -19.04
C GLU A 575 -35.73 10.17 -17.74
N ILE A 576 -34.90 11.04 -17.17
CA ILE A 576 -34.13 10.73 -15.97
C ILE A 576 -35.10 10.72 -14.79
N THR A 577 -35.18 9.58 -14.11
CA THR A 577 -35.91 9.44 -12.86
C THR A 577 -34.97 8.96 -11.75
N LEU A 578 -35.14 9.52 -10.56
CA LEU A 578 -34.40 9.16 -9.36
C LEU A 578 -35.41 8.75 -8.29
N LYS A 579 -35.29 7.52 -7.79
CA LYS A 579 -36.23 6.87 -6.86
C LYS A 579 -37.69 6.97 -7.33
N GLY A 580 -37.88 6.84 -8.64
CA GLY A 580 -39.19 6.88 -9.30
C GLY A 580 -39.79 8.28 -9.52
N GLN A 581 -39.09 9.36 -9.15
CA GLN A 581 -39.52 10.75 -9.41
C GLN A 581 -38.72 11.33 -10.59
N PRO A 582 -39.32 12.15 -11.46
CA PRO A 582 -38.59 12.93 -12.46
C PRO A 582 -37.46 13.74 -11.80
N ILE A 583 -36.25 13.72 -12.37
CA ILE A 583 -35.09 14.38 -11.75
C ILE A 583 -35.31 15.88 -11.54
N GLU A 584 -36.12 16.50 -12.41
CA GLU A 584 -36.50 17.91 -12.35
C GLU A 584 -37.27 18.28 -11.08
N GLU A 585 -37.95 17.31 -10.45
CA GLU A 585 -38.73 17.52 -9.23
C GLU A 585 -37.88 17.42 -7.95
N VAL A 586 -36.65 16.90 -8.06
CA VAL A 586 -35.78 16.60 -6.90
C VAL A 586 -34.41 17.26 -6.98
N LEU A 587 -34.23 18.28 -7.84
CA LEU A 587 -32.93 18.92 -8.10
C LEU A 587 -32.22 19.44 -6.84
N GLU A 588 -32.97 19.96 -5.88
CA GLU A 588 -32.45 20.52 -4.62
C GLU A 588 -32.39 19.49 -3.48
N GLN A 589 -32.93 18.28 -3.67
CA GLN A 589 -32.87 17.23 -2.65
C GLN A 589 -31.46 16.61 -2.62
N SER A 590 -30.97 16.29 -1.42
CA SER A 590 -29.71 15.57 -1.22
C SER A 590 -29.94 14.07 -1.23
N PHE A 591 -29.03 13.35 -1.87
CA PHE A 591 -29.01 11.91 -1.97
C PHE A 591 -27.64 11.38 -1.61
N ARG A 592 -27.64 10.21 -0.98
CA ARG A 592 -26.42 9.52 -0.58
C ARG A 592 -25.98 8.58 -1.69
N VAL A 593 -24.79 8.81 -2.24
CA VAL A 593 -24.28 8.07 -3.40
C VAL A 593 -23.02 7.31 -3.00
N ALA A 594 -23.05 5.98 -3.10
CA ALA A 594 -21.88 5.13 -2.94
C ALA A 594 -21.01 5.16 -4.20
N ILE A 595 -19.74 5.53 -4.03
CA ILE A 595 -18.74 5.75 -5.08
C ILE A 595 -17.45 5.04 -4.67
N ASN A 596 -16.84 4.30 -5.58
CA ASN A 596 -15.57 3.63 -5.31
C ASN A 596 -14.39 4.64 -5.31
N THR A 597 -13.29 4.30 -4.63
CA THR A 597 -12.11 5.19 -4.51
C THR A 597 -11.57 5.64 -5.87
N TYR A 598 -11.57 4.77 -6.88
CA TYR A 598 -11.10 5.09 -8.24
C TYR A 598 -11.87 6.27 -8.86
N ILE A 599 -13.21 6.25 -8.82
CA ILE A 599 -14.04 7.34 -9.33
C ILE A 599 -13.95 8.59 -8.44
N ARG A 600 -13.92 8.43 -7.12
CA ARG A 600 -13.73 9.53 -6.16
C ARG A 600 -12.46 10.33 -6.44
N LEU A 601 -11.36 9.65 -6.80
CA LEU A 601 -10.10 10.28 -7.20
C LEU A 601 -10.11 10.87 -8.63
N GLY A 602 -11.27 10.86 -9.29
CA GLY A 602 -11.50 11.49 -10.58
C GLY A 602 -11.18 10.61 -11.79
N ALA A 603 -11.01 9.30 -11.59
CA ALA A 603 -10.85 8.29 -12.65
C ALA A 603 -9.70 8.56 -13.65
N PHE A 604 -8.73 9.39 -13.26
CA PHE A 604 -7.50 9.67 -14.01
C PHE A 604 -7.76 10.05 -15.49
N SER A 605 -7.36 9.20 -16.44
CA SER A 605 -7.52 9.42 -17.87
C SER A 605 -8.97 9.24 -18.37
N GLU A 606 -9.88 8.76 -17.52
CA GLU A 606 -11.31 8.65 -17.81
C GLU A 606 -12.09 9.93 -17.45
N ALA A 607 -11.39 10.93 -16.93
CA ALA A 607 -11.81 12.33 -16.87
C ALA A 607 -13.07 12.62 -16.02
N TRP A 608 -13.19 11.99 -14.85
CA TRP A 608 -14.12 12.42 -13.79
C TRP A 608 -13.50 13.49 -12.88
N ASN A 609 -12.55 14.24 -13.42
CA ASN A 609 -11.70 15.25 -12.77
C ASN A 609 -11.77 16.61 -13.50
N GLY A 610 -12.79 16.84 -14.33
CA GLY A 610 -12.97 18.06 -15.11
C GLY A 610 -12.14 18.17 -16.39
N GLN A 611 -11.28 17.18 -16.69
CA GLN A 611 -10.52 17.13 -17.94
C GLN A 611 -11.39 16.69 -19.12
N ALA A 612 -10.85 16.76 -20.34
CA ALA A 612 -11.52 16.26 -21.53
C ALA A 612 -11.61 14.72 -21.50
N ILE A 613 -12.74 14.17 -21.94
CA ILE A 613 -12.98 12.73 -22.01
C ILE A 613 -12.03 12.11 -23.06
N GLY A 614 -11.34 11.04 -22.67
CA GLY A 614 -10.34 10.35 -23.49
C GLY A 614 -10.91 9.31 -24.47
N ALA A 615 -10.05 8.37 -24.90
CA ALA A 615 -10.40 7.21 -25.72
C ALA A 615 -11.17 7.52 -27.03
N GLY A 616 -10.67 8.51 -27.77
CA GLY A 616 -11.12 8.80 -29.14
C GLY A 616 -12.45 9.54 -29.25
N VAL A 617 -12.99 10.07 -28.15
CA VAL A 617 -14.15 10.97 -28.16
C VAL A 617 -13.76 12.28 -28.89
N PRO A 618 -14.36 12.60 -30.05
CA PRO A 618 -14.00 13.80 -30.80
C PRO A 618 -14.52 15.08 -30.13
N GLY A 619 -13.69 16.12 -30.13
CA GLY A 619 -13.98 17.40 -29.47
C GLY A 619 -13.52 17.41 -28.01
N GLU A 620 -13.13 18.58 -27.51
CA GLU A 620 -12.68 18.75 -26.11
C GLU A 620 -13.87 18.74 -25.14
N ILE A 621 -14.59 17.62 -25.09
CA ILE A 621 -15.75 17.44 -24.21
C ILE A 621 -15.24 17.27 -22.78
N LYS A 622 -15.42 18.30 -21.96
CA LYS A 622 -15.08 18.24 -20.54
C LYS A 622 -16.00 17.28 -19.79
N GLY A 623 -15.39 16.42 -18.99
CA GLY A 623 -16.09 15.63 -17.99
C GLY A 623 -16.49 16.46 -16.77
N MET A 624 -17.40 15.92 -15.95
CA MET A 624 -17.67 16.46 -14.61
C MET A 624 -16.48 16.21 -13.69
N ASP A 625 -16.20 17.12 -12.77
CA ASP A 625 -15.21 16.92 -11.69
C ASP A 625 -15.93 16.43 -10.43
N LEU A 626 -15.70 15.18 -10.05
CA LEU A 626 -16.30 14.57 -8.86
C LEU A 626 -15.44 14.72 -7.61
N ARG A 627 -14.20 15.20 -7.72
CA ARG A 627 -13.25 15.25 -6.59
C ARG A 627 -13.62 16.27 -5.52
N GLY A 628 -14.39 17.29 -5.91
CA GLY A 628 -14.81 18.38 -5.02
C GLY A 628 -16.06 18.08 -4.19
N LEU A 629 -16.62 16.88 -4.28
CA LEU A 629 -17.76 16.47 -3.44
C LEU A 629 -17.29 16.19 -2.00
N ASP A 630 -18.22 16.29 -1.05
CA ASP A 630 -17.98 15.88 0.34
C ASP A 630 -18.14 14.37 0.43
N TYR A 631 -17.07 13.67 0.84
CA TYR A 631 -17.02 12.21 0.91
C TYR A 631 -16.80 11.75 2.35
N LYS A 632 -17.54 10.71 2.74
CA LYS A 632 -17.27 9.93 3.94
C LYS A 632 -16.77 8.55 3.55
N ASP A 633 -15.56 8.21 3.97
CA ASP A 633 -15.03 6.87 3.85
C ASP A 633 -15.79 5.91 4.77
N THR A 634 -16.14 4.74 4.26
CA THR A 634 -16.79 3.68 5.03
C THR A 634 -15.78 2.70 5.65
N GLY A 635 -14.54 2.68 5.16
CA GLY A 635 -13.54 1.65 5.50
C GLY A 635 -13.85 0.27 4.92
N LEU A 636 -14.88 0.15 4.07
CA LEU A 636 -15.31 -1.11 3.44
C LEU A 636 -14.72 -1.23 2.04
N VAL A 637 -14.34 -2.46 1.66
CA VAL A 637 -13.86 -2.78 0.30
C VAL A 637 -15.04 -3.22 -0.56
N TYR A 638 -15.24 -2.55 -1.71
CA TYR A 638 -16.40 -2.77 -2.60
C TYR A 638 -16.56 -4.25 -2.96
N ARG A 639 -15.48 -4.92 -3.41
CA ARG A 639 -15.50 -6.35 -3.78
C ARG A 639 -16.10 -7.22 -2.68
N ASN A 640 -15.73 -6.96 -1.44
CA ASN A 640 -16.13 -7.79 -0.31
C ASN A 640 -17.59 -7.61 0.04
N GLU A 641 -18.11 -6.38 -0.07
CA GLU A 641 -19.54 -6.13 0.10
C GLU A 641 -20.37 -6.90 -0.94
N ILE A 642 -19.90 -6.99 -2.19
CA ILE A 642 -20.59 -7.80 -3.19
C ILE A 642 -20.47 -9.30 -2.88
N ILE A 643 -19.30 -9.80 -2.46
CA ILE A 643 -19.15 -11.21 -2.03
C ILE A 643 -20.09 -11.54 -0.87
N ALA A 644 -20.18 -10.66 0.13
CA ALA A 644 -21.08 -10.82 1.27
C ALA A 644 -22.54 -10.91 0.80
N TYR A 645 -22.95 -10.06 -0.16
CA TYR A 645 -24.27 -10.13 -0.77
C TYR A 645 -24.50 -11.44 -1.53
N ILE A 646 -23.55 -11.86 -2.36
CA ILE A 646 -23.59 -13.15 -3.10
C ILE A 646 -23.81 -14.31 -2.12
N ARG A 647 -23.01 -14.39 -1.05
CA ARG A 647 -23.12 -15.45 -0.04
C ARG A 647 -24.49 -15.43 0.64
N ALA A 648 -24.98 -14.24 1.03
CA ALA A 648 -26.27 -14.09 1.68
C ALA A 648 -27.47 -14.49 0.79
N HIS A 649 -27.35 -14.34 -0.53
CA HIS A 649 -28.40 -14.67 -1.50
C HIS A 649 -28.18 -16.02 -2.21
N GLY A 650 -27.16 -16.77 -1.81
CA GLY A 650 -26.83 -18.07 -2.37
C GLY A 650 -26.22 -18.03 -3.78
N GLY A 651 -25.89 -16.86 -4.31
CA GLY A 651 -25.29 -16.71 -5.63
C GLY A 651 -25.73 -15.49 -6.44
N ILE A 652 -25.60 -15.61 -7.76
CA ILE A 652 -25.95 -14.59 -8.75
C ILE A 652 -27.10 -15.12 -9.61
N SER A 653 -28.29 -14.56 -9.42
CA SER A 653 -29.50 -14.94 -10.15
C SER A 653 -30.28 -13.72 -10.62
N ALA A 654 -31.24 -13.94 -11.53
CA ALA A 654 -32.14 -12.88 -11.99
C ALA A 654 -32.99 -12.33 -10.83
N GLU A 655 -33.41 -13.17 -9.88
CA GLU A 655 -34.15 -12.79 -8.68
C GLU A 655 -33.30 -11.92 -7.75
N ALA A 656 -32.02 -12.27 -7.61
CA ALA A 656 -31.04 -11.53 -6.81
C ALA A 656 -30.58 -10.20 -7.48
N GLY A 657 -31.11 -9.86 -8.66
CA GLY A 657 -30.86 -8.56 -9.32
C GLY A 657 -30.01 -8.63 -10.58
N ALA A 658 -29.48 -9.80 -10.97
CA ALA A 658 -28.69 -9.96 -12.19
C ALA A 658 -29.58 -10.06 -13.44
N ARG A 659 -30.26 -8.96 -13.76
CA ARG A 659 -31.22 -8.85 -14.87
C ARG A 659 -31.12 -7.48 -15.53
N LEU A 660 -31.54 -7.42 -16.79
CA LEU A 660 -31.85 -6.16 -17.46
C LEU A 660 -33.25 -5.74 -17.06
N ASP A 661 -33.41 -4.53 -16.57
CA ASP A 661 -34.69 -3.98 -16.11
C ASP A 661 -35.02 -2.63 -16.74
N GLY A 662 -34.26 -2.22 -17.75
CA GLY A 662 -34.47 -0.99 -18.49
C GLY A 662 -34.10 0.26 -17.70
N ARG A 663 -33.28 0.16 -16.65
CA ARG A 663 -32.77 1.35 -15.93
C ARG A 663 -31.86 2.21 -16.82
N LEU A 664 -31.23 1.59 -17.82
CA LEU A 664 -30.54 2.30 -18.89
C LEU A 664 -31.11 1.83 -20.23
N ALA A 665 -31.75 2.74 -20.95
CA ALA A 665 -32.12 2.53 -22.35
C ALA A 665 -31.19 3.34 -23.26
N VAL A 666 -30.91 2.82 -24.46
CA VAL A 666 -30.16 3.53 -25.50
C VAL A 666 -31.06 3.62 -26.72
N GLY A 667 -31.32 4.86 -27.17
CA GLY A 667 -32.24 5.18 -28.26
C GLY A 667 -31.67 5.05 -29.66
#